data_AF-A0A2E8H2D1-F1
#
_entry.id   AF-A0A2E8H2D1-F1
#
_cell.length_a   1.000
_cell.length_b   1.000
_cell.length_c   1.000
_cell.angle_alpha   90.00
_cell.angle_beta   90.00
_cell.angle_gamma   90.00
#
_symmetry.space_group_name_H-M   'P 1'
#
loop_
_entity.id
_entity.type
_entity.pdbx_description
1 polymer ?
#
loop_
_entity_poly.entity_id
_entity_poly.type
_entity_poly.pdbx_seq_one_letter_code
_entity_poly.pdbx_strand_id
1 'polypeptide(L)'
;MVLLLVGVAVGLDIASRTEEGSPDSYSMVDALSAATRPGTSVVGLIGSDHDGLPDPASRDTELTEAQVEDMVRRAVAMAGGLAQRIEPDADWVAFKVNIVELKKRGSGVITDWRVVKALVRIVHEIVPEARITITEGPPEWIPPGSPEVQVDGDVAIVDGFEVAGFRQLLTDPDLQGIDLDILDLNFDEVHDVDVPGGGYARDTWTMPEVILESDFLISVPVLKIHDAIGMTNAMKNFIGSVPGMVYGWPKMSGYPPHSGNPGIPHHSGILDETILDIVSVAEPDFAVVDAIMCMERDKTDRYGGGIPVRMNTIIASADIIAADAVSAWTMGLNPFDIEYLTLGAFRGLGQVDPERIKVKGDPVARIQRRFVKSPADWGQMGEYGHYGQGCRTWLVKGPFPRASGDDGEYIDVTDPRALPGENGWTAPVYFHEDKIDLDKFYDDPSACAVYAYAEFEAPKEQMAELWVGSDEGMRVWINGEQVYEHDGRRRHRLPNDRRTIRIHEGNNTVLVRADQGRSRFDFSLNICEPEQDARYDGNRVWGLKFTVPDGTSDTAMEQTELAFDTPGEKLPEGAIVLEKARFMRHTDLVIGGLEGVVRHLDEDVPPYRVMGATGHAFRFCVADSVSPAGTSEIDVPGNLAMYENLGYAIQHIGADVDDGEFPERQQQAWEAITASLDRGTPAIARFGIFYWVVKGYHEKKEEIYISSWGGGVEPVSLEDLGTLAEVGAPGLDIFIFGAPRQVDPVAVAREVIELALREAHRPSTDTYHYGLDAYDHWMVELTAGRVDGFGQALTADLVFERRTMAAEYLREAAPRFPQQVSAELLRAGQYYDEEVVSLTTLASMTPMGMGDSVDLEDPENLSRMVALVRAARASEEQAVRALEEALEEMNR
;
A
#
# COMPACT_ATOMS: atom_id res chain seq x y z
N MET A 1 -38.53 -23.66 2.81
CA MET A 1 -38.82 -23.47 4.26
C MET A 1 -37.66 -24.01 5.13
N VAL A 2 -36.41 -23.68 4.78
CA VAL A 2 -35.23 -23.55 5.69
C VAL A 2 -34.32 -22.43 5.13
N LEU A 3 -34.92 -21.34 4.66
CA LEU A 3 -34.25 -20.04 4.38
C LEU A 3 -35.37 -19.00 4.31
N LEU A 4 -36.09 -18.94 5.43
CA LEU A 4 -37.22 -18.08 5.72
C LEU A 4 -36.91 -17.58 7.14
N LEU A 5 -35.89 -16.74 7.26
CA LEU A 5 -35.48 -16.10 8.53
C LEU A 5 -34.59 -14.85 8.42
N VAL A 6 -34.19 -14.35 7.24
CA VAL A 6 -33.36 -13.12 7.14
C VAL A 6 -34.10 -11.92 6.51
N GLY A 7 -35.13 -12.13 5.68
CA GLY A 7 -35.73 -11.05 4.89
C GLY A 7 -36.91 -10.26 5.48
N VAL A 8 -37.22 -10.33 6.78
CA VAL A 8 -38.45 -9.67 7.32
C VAL A 8 -38.19 -8.67 8.46
N ALA A 9 -36.94 -8.39 8.85
CA ALA A 9 -36.65 -7.42 9.92
C ALA A 9 -36.23 -6.02 9.44
N VAL A 10 -35.80 -5.82 8.19
CA VAL A 10 -35.19 -4.55 7.75
C VAL A 10 -36.20 -3.57 7.11
N GLY A 11 -37.38 -4.03 6.70
CA GLY A 11 -38.27 -3.23 5.85
C GLY A 11 -39.29 -2.30 6.52
N LEU A 12 -39.31 -2.13 7.86
CA LEU A 12 -40.45 -1.46 8.52
C LEU A 12 -40.17 -0.44 9.64
N ASP A 13 -38.94 0.09 9.79
CA ASP A 13 -38.68 1.17 10.78
C ASP A 13 -38.09 2.47 10.19
N ILE A 14 -37.89 2.54 8.86
CA ILE A 14 -37.26 3.71 8.20
C ILE A 14 -38.29 4.80 7.85
N ALA A 15 -39.59 4.50 7.85
CA ALA A 15 -40.64 5.43 7.38
C ALA A 15 -41.10 6.50 8.39
N SER A 16 -40.40 6.73 9.51
CA SER A 16 -40.87 7.70 10.52
C SER A 16 -39.85 8.72 11.03
N ARG A 17 -38.73 8.99 10.33
CA ARG A 17 -37.73 9.97 10.81
C ARG A 17 -37.22 10.98 9.78
N THR A 18 -37.97 11.26 8.72
CA THR A 18 -37.69 12.38 7.83
C THR A 18 -38.60 13.57 8.16
N GLU A 19 -38.11 14.50 8.97
CA GLU A 19 -38.52 15.92 8.92
C GLU A 19 -37.53 16.79 9.72
N GLU A 20 -36.70 17.54 8.99
CA GLU A 20 -36.07 18.86 9.27
C GLU A 20 -34.57 18.90 8.91
N GLY A 21 -34.25 19.70 7.88
CA GLY A 21 -32.97 19.69 7.17
C GLY A 21 -31.93 20.73 7.61
N SER A 22 -30.73 20.58 7.06
CA SER A 22 -29.70 21.62 6.91
C SER A 22 -28.65 21.15 5.89
N PRO A 23 -28.15 22.04 5.01
CA PRO A 23 -27.25 21.71 3.90
C PRO A 23 -25.79 21.82 4.35
N ASP A 24 -24.99 20.78 4.11
CA ASP A 24 -23.51 20.81 3.96
C ASP A 24 -23.00 19.35 3.97
N SER A 25 -23.18 18.62 2.87
CA SER A 25 -22.56 17.30 2.69
C SER A 25 -21.40 17.42 1.71
N TYR A 26 -20.18 17.51 2.22
CA TYR A 26 -18.96 17.34 1.43
C TYR A 26 -18.95 15.91 0.91
N SER A 27 -19.22 15.75 -0.38
CA SER A 27 -19.21 14.45 -1.05
C SER A 27 -18.00 14.42 -1.98
N MET A 28 -17.26 13.30 -1.88
CA MET A 28 -17.01 12.42 -3.00
C MET A 28 -15.80 12.70 -3.93
N VAL A 29 -14.82 13.54 -3.61
CA VAL A 29 -13.62 13.72 -4.48
C VAL A 29 -12.51 12.65 -4.30
N ASP A 30 -12.76 11.52 -3.62
CA ASP A 30 -11.67 10.68 -3.08
C ASP A 30 -11.36 9.31 -3.74
N ALA A 31 -12.19 8.79 -4.67
CA ALA A 31 -11.99 7.52 -5.39
C ALA A 31 -10.72 7.43 -6.27
N LEU A 32 -10.16 8.55 -6.73
CA LEU A 32 -8.98 8.63 -7.61
C LEU A 32 -7.64 8.15 -6.99
N SER A 33 -7.65 7.59 -5.79
CA SER A 33 -6.46 7.02 -5.13
C SER A 33 -6.42 5.49 -5.09
N ALA A 34 -7.51 4.79 -5.42
CA ALA A 34 -7.54 3.32 -5.37
C ALA A 34 -7.16 2.64 -6.70
N ALA A 35 -7.07 3.40 -7.79
CA ALA A 35 -6.67 2.90 -9.12
C ALA A 35 -5.18 3.20 -9.46
N THR A 36 -4.32 3.17 -8.46
CA THR A 36 -2.87 3.16 -8.65
C THR A 36 -2.40 1.74 -8.95
N ARG A 37 -1.37 1.60 -9.82
CA ARG A 37 -0.76 0.31 -10.22
C ARG A 37 -0.63 -0.64 -9.01
N PRO A 38 -0.78 -1.97 -9.15
CA PRO A 38 -0.46 -2.91 -8.10
C PRO A 38 0.91 -2.59 -7.49
N GLY A 39 0.85 -2.19 -6.22
CA GLY A 39 1.95 -1.59 -5.49
C GLY A 39 2.25 -0.14 -5.87
N THR A 40 1.28 0.77 -5.85
CA THR A 40 1.56 2.21 -5.74
C THR A 40 0.64 2.79 -4.68
N SER A 41 1.25 3.30 -3.61
CA SER A 41 0.55 3.78 -2.42
C SER A 41 0.26 5.27 -2.52
N VAL A 42 -0.83 5.74 -1.93
CA VAL A 42 -1.20 7.15 -1.98
C VAL A 42 -1.15 7.77 -0.61
N VAL A 43 -0.48 8.92 -0.52
CA VAL A 43 -0.31 9.67 0.72
C VAL A 43 -0.84 11.08 0.55
N GLY A 44 -1.79 11.48 1.38
CA GLY A 44 -2.23 12.85 1.52
C GLY A 44 -1.26 13.65 2.38
N LEU A 45 -0.78 14.79 1.89
CA LEU A 45 0.14 15.68 2.60
C LEU A 45 -0.41 17.11 2.56
N ILE A 46 -0.80 17.67 3.71
CA ILE A 46 -1.44 18.98 3.78
C ILE A 46 -0.77 19.86 4.82
N GLY A 47 -0.20 20.99 4.39
CA GLY A 47 0.22 22.08 5.27
C GLY A 47 -0.95 23.02 5.58
N SER A 48 -0.89 23.74 6.70
CA SER A 48 -1.93 24.71 7.06
C SER A 48 -2.06 25.86 6.06
N ASP A 49 -1.03 26.11 5.25
CA ASP A 49 -0.99 27.14 4.20
C ASP A 49 -1.39 26.59 2.82
N HIS A 50 -1.99 25.40 2.76
CA HIS A 50 -2.48 24.81 1.52
C HIS A 50 -3.63 25.63 0.94
N ASP A 51 -3.52 26.02 -0.34
CA ASP A 51 -4.49 26.90 -1.01
C ASP A 51 -5.89 26.28 -1.16
N GLY A 52 -6.00 24.95 -1.01
CA GLY A 52 -7.26 24.21 -1.04
C GLY A 52 -8.02 24.17 0.29
N LEU A 53 -7.52 24.80 1.36
CA LEU A 53 -8.21 24.85 2.65
C LEU A 53 -9.21 26.02 2.71
N PRO A 54 -10.33 25.88 3.46
CA PRO A 54 -11.30 26.96 3.65
C PRO A 54 -10.71 28.20 4.35
N ASP A 55 -9.87 27.99 5.38
CA ASP A 55 -9.19 29.05 6.13
C ASP A 55 -7.69 28.74 6.28
N PRO A 56 -6.87 28.96 5.24
CA PRO A 56 -5.45 28.66 5.29
C PRO A 56 -4.71 29.60 6.24
N ALA A 57 -3.79 29.03 7.01
CA ALA A 57 -2.99 29.72 8.02
C ALA A 57 -1.48 29.49 7.83
N SER A 58 -0.69 30.44 8.31
CA SER A 58 0.77 30.30 8.32
C SER A 58 1.21 29.06 9.12
N ARG A 59 2.23 28.35 8.64
CA ARG A 59 2.74 27.14 9.29
C ARG A 59 3.38 27.38 10.66
N ASP A 60 3.64 28.64 11.01
CA ASP A 60 4.26 29.02 12.29
C ASP A 60 3.25 29.51 13.35
N THR A 61 1.96 29.54 13.04
CA THR A 61 0.92 30.06 13.96
C THR A 61 0.21 28.97 14.75
N GLU A 62 -0.38 29.31 15.90
CA GLU A 62 -1.30 28.41 16.59
C GLU A 62 -2.60 28.30 15.80
N LEU A 63 -2.99 27.07 15.46
CA LEU A 63 -4.20 26.79 14.70
C LEU A 63 -5.44 26.76 15.60
N THR A 64 -6.59 27.08 15.03
CA THR A 64 -7.91 26.85 15.66
C THR A 64 -8.35 25.38 15.53
N GLU A 65 -9.41 24.97 16.23
CA GLU A 65 -9.99 23.62 16.04
C GLU A 65 -10.49 23.40 14.61
N ALA A 66 -11.22 24.38 14.05
CA ALA A 66 -11.74 24.31 12.68
C ALA A 66 -10.61 24.17 11.64
N GLN A 67 -9.52 24.92 11.78
CA GLN A 67 -8.38 24.81 10.88
C GLN A 67 -7.72 23.43 10.94
N VAL A 68 -7.61 22.83 12.13
CA VAL A 68 -7.08 21.46 12.27
C VAL A 68 -8.03 20.45 11.63
N GLU A 69 -9.34 20.60 11.84
CA GLU A 69 -10.34 19.74 11.21
C GLU A 69 -10.29 19.81 9.69
N ASP A 70 -10.23 21.02 9.12
CA ASP A 70 -10.11 21.23 7.67
C ASP A 70 -8.86 20.56 7.10
N MET A 71 -7.73 20.66 7.81
CA MET A 71 -6.49 20.00 7.42
C MET A 71 -6.60 18.48 7.47
N VAL A 72 -7.20 17.92 8.53
CA VAL A 72 -7.38 16.46 8.68
C VAL A 72 -8.30 15.94 7.59
N ARG A 73 -9.47 16.55 7.40
CA ARG A 73 -10.42 16.19 6.33
C ARG A 73 -9.74 16.22 4.97
N ARG A 74 -8.98 17.29 4.68
CA ARG A 74 -8.27 17.43 3.42
C ARG A 74 -7.19 16.37 3.23
N ALA A 75 -6.40 16.06 4.26
CA ALA A 75 -5.35 15.05 4.17
C ALA A 75 -5.94 13.64 3.97
N VAL A 76 -6.96 13.30 4.77
CA VAL A 76 -7.72 12.04 4.65
C VAL A 76 -8.31 11.91 3.24
N ALA A 77 -8.93 12.96 2.73
CA ALA A 77 -9.48 13.01 1.37
C ALA A 77 -8.39 12.75 0.30
N MET A 78 -7.26 13.47 0.36
CA MET A 78 -6.14 13.25 -0.56
C MET A 78 -5.55 11.83 -0.47
N ALA A 79 -5.69 11.15 0.68
CA ALA A 79 -5.25 9.77 0.88
C ALA A 79 -6.27 8.71 0.38
N GLY A 80 -7.41 9.14 -0.16
CA GLY A 80 -8.46 8.25 -0.68
C GLY A 80 -9.74 8.20 0.16
N GLY A 81 -9.81 8.97 1.25
CA GLY A 81 -10.98 9.02 2.13
C GLY A 81 -11.13 7.79 3.03
N LEU A 82 -11.84 7.96 4.15
CA LEU A 82 -12.19 6.84 5.05
C LEU A 82 -13.46 6.11 4.60
N ALA A 83 -14.39 6.80 3.91
CA ALA A 83 -15.67 6.23 3.48
C ALA A 83 -15.55 5.08 2.47
N GLN A 84 -14.38 4.95 1.83
CA GLN A 84 -14.08 3.87 0.88
C GLN A 84 -13.40 2.66 1.55
N ARG A 85 -13.20 2.73 2.87
CA ARG A 85 -12.34 1.80 3.61
C ARG A 85 -13.02 1.25 4.84
N ILE A 86 -13.78 2.09 5.54
CA ILE A 86 -14.62 1.65 6.65
C ILE A 86 -15.84 1.00 6.03
N GLU A 87 -16.05 -0.28 6.36
CA GLU A 87 -17.26 -0.98 5.92
C GLU A 87 -18.51 -0.29 6.48
N PRO A 88 -19.59 -0.17 5.69
CA PRO A 88 -20.84 0.47 6.10
C PRO A 88 -21.46 -0.05 7.40
N ASP A 89 -21.23 -1.33 7.68
CA ASP A 89 -21.72 -2.07 8.83
C ASP A 89 -20.63 -2.31 9.88
N ALA A 90 -19.49 -1.61 9.80
CA ALA A 90 -18.50 -1.61 10.86
C ALA A 90 -19.17 -1.15 12.17
N ASP A 91 -19.14 -2.02 13.16
CA ASP A 91 -19.73 -1.81 14.47
C ASP A 91 -18.73 -1.15 15.43
N TRP A 92 -17.42 -1.28 15.16
CA TRP A 92 -16.36 -0.80 16.04
C TRP A 92 -15.16 -0.20 15.31
N VAL A 93 -14.92 1.09 15.53
CA VAL A 93 -13.74 1.82 15.03
C VAL A 93 -12.83 2.23 16.18
N ALA A 94 -11.55 1.89 16.11
CA ALA A 94 -10.56 2.20 17.13
C ALA A 94 -9.50 3.20 16.64
N PHE A 95 -9.14 4.16 17.50
CA PHE A 95 -8.04 5.10 17.28
C PHE A 95 -6.85 4.78 18.18
N LYS A 96 -5.73 4.33 17.62
CA LYS A 96 -4.48 4.24 18.34
C LYS A 96 -3.75 5.58 18.35
N VAL A 97 -3.97 6.38 19.38
CA VAL A 97 -3.28 7.68 19.54
C VAL A 97 -1.85 7.48 20.05
N ASN A 98 -1.08 8.57 20.22
CA ASN A 98 0.27 8.56 20.79
C ASN A 98 0.31 9.40 22.07
N ILE A 99 0.22 8.75 23.24
CA ILE A 99 0.33 9.40 24.56
C ILE A 99 1.38 8.64 25.40
N VAL A 100 2.63 8.72 24.97
CA VAL A 100 3.75 8.03 25.63
C VAL A 100 4.19 8.69 26.95
N GLU A 101 3.85 9.97 27.15
CA GLU A 101 4.19 10.73 28.35
C GLU A 101 3.04 11.60 28.86
N LEU A 102 3.08 11.93 30.15
CA LEU A 102 2.15 12.88 30.77
C LEU A 102 2.42 14.33 30.32
N LYS A 103 1.92 14.67 29.14
CA LYS A 103 2.07 15.97 28.49
C LYS A 103 0.70 16.53 28.06
N LYS A 104 0.70 17.79 27.62
CA LYS A 104 -0.44 18.42 26.95
C LYS A 104 -0.20 18.48 25.45
N ARG A 105 -1.26 18.68 24.67
CA ARG A 105 -1.16 18.98 23.23
C ARG A 105 -0.20 20.13 22.96
N GLY A 106 0.44 20.12 21.79
CA GLY A 106 1.44 21.11 21.40
C GLY A 106 2.82 20.93 22.04
N SER A 107 3.06 19.81 22.72
CA SER A 107 4.39 19.45 23.24
C SER A 107 5.34 18.88 22.18
N GLY A 108 4.81 18.36 21.07
CA GLY A 108 5.57 17.55 20.11
C GLY A 108 5.81 16.11 20.56
N VAL A 109 5.32 15.73 21.76
CA VAL A 109 5.49 14.39 22.33
C VAL A 109 4.23 13.54 22.20
N ILE A 110 3.05 14.14 22.25
CA ILE A 110 1.76 13.44 22.24
C ILE A 110 0.81 13.99 21.19
N THR A 111 -0.10 13.15 20.71
CA THR A 111 -1.10 13.49 19.69
C THR A 111 -1.96 14.67 20.14
N ASP A 112 -2.16 15.64 19.26
CA ASP A 112 -3.10 16.73 19.46
C ASP A 112 -4.54 16.19 19.35
N TRP A 113 -5.30 16.25 20.46
CA TRP A 113 -6.66 15.73 20.51
C TRP A 113 -7.59 16.35 19.44
N ARG A 114 -7.27 17.52 18.88
CA ARG A 114 -8.05 18.15 17.81
C ARG A 114 -8.01 17.36 16.51
N VAL A 115 -6.90 16.69 16.24
CA VAL A 115 -6.77 15.76 15.10
C VAL A 115 -7.75 14.59 15.29
N VAL A 116 -7.80 14.06 16.51
CA VAL A 116 -8.68 12.93 16.85
C VAL A 116 -10.13 13.35 16.91
N LYS A 117 -10.47 14.55 17.42
CA LYS A 117 -11.82 15.12 17.34
C LYS A 117 -12.31 15.19 15.89
N ALA A 118 -11.46 15.64 14.97
CA ALA A 118 -11.78 15.68 13.54
C ALA A 118 -12.02 14.26 12.99
N LEU A 119 -11.18 13.29 13.34
CA LEU A 119 -11.36 11.90 12.91
C LEU A 119 -12.62 11.25 13.48
N VAL A 120 -12.94 11.46 14.76
CA VAL A 120 -14.19 10.98 15.37
C VAL A 120 -15.40 11.48 14.58
N ARG A 121 -15.39 12.76 14.18
CA ARG A 121 -16.47 13.33 13.36
C ARG A 121 -16.53 12.70 11.97
N ILE A 122 -15.39 12.56 11.29
CA ILE A 122 -15.33 11.91 9.97
C ILE A 122 -15.85 10.48 10.05
N VAL A 123 -15.43 9.71 11.06
CA VAL A 123 -15.86 8.31 11.24
C VAL A 123 -17.36 8.24 11.55
N HIS A 124 -17.86 9.06 12.49
CA HIS A 124 -19.29 9.08 12.80
C HIS A 124 -20.17 9.51 11.62
N GLU A 125 -19.66 10.38 10.74
CA GLU A 125 -20.35 10.72 9.48
C GLU A 125 -20.46 9.54 8.50
N ILE A 126 -19.55 8.55 8.60
CA ILE A 126 -19.50 7.37 7.73
C ILE A 126 -20.29 6.21 8.35
N VAL A 127 -20.06 5.94 9.63
CA VAL A 127 -20.68 4.86 10.41
C VAL A 127 -21.29 5.42 11.70
N PRO A 128 -22.52 5.99 11.64
CA PRO A 128 -23.12 6.74 12.75
C PRO A 128 -23.39 5.90 13.99
N GLU A 129 -23.67 4.61 13.80
CA GLU A 129 -24.01 3.66 14.87
C GLU A 129 -22.77 2.94 15.43
N ALA A 130 -21.61 3.08 14.80
CA ALA A 130 -20.39 2.43 15.26
C ALA A 130 -19.98 2.98 16.62
N ARG A 131 -19.56 2.07 17.50
CA ARG A 131 -18.77 2.42 18.67
C ARG A 131 -17.42 2.94 18.23
N ILE A 132 -17.01 4.07 18.77
CA ILE A 132 -15.71 4.68 18.51
C ILE A 132 -14.89 4.68 19.79
N THR A 133 -13.73 4.02 19.77
CA THR A 133 -12.85 3.93 20.95
C THR A 133 -11.51 4.60 20.71
N ILE A 134 -11.15 5.57 21.55
CA ILE A 134 -9.80 6.15 21.57
C ILE A 134 -8.92 5.35 22.53
N THR A 135 -7.79 4.83 22.03
CA THR A 135 -6.96 3.86 22.75
C THR A 135 -5.50 4.28 22.86
N GLU A 136 -4.86 3.92 23.98
CA GLU A 136 -3.42 3.99 24.19
C GLU A 136 -3.00 3.04 25.34
N GLY A 137 -1.81 2.47 25.26
CA GLY A 137 -1.19 1.62 26.29
C GLY A 137 0.10 2.27 26.81
N PRO A 138 -0.01 3.36 27.57
CA PRO A 138 1.12 4.17 28.01
C PRO A 138 2.03 3.42 29.01
N PRO A 139 3.35 3.72 29.06
CA PRO A 139 4.25 3.16 30.07
C PRO A 139 4.35 4.02 31.34
N GLU A 140 3.77 5.22 31.38
CA GLU A 140 4.05 6.22 32.44
C GLU A 140 2.99 6.36 33.52
N TRP A 141 1.77 5.88 33.28
CA TRP A 141 0.69 5.99 34.25
C TRP A 141 -0.10 4.72 34.46
N ILE A 142 -0.77 4.68 35.61
CA ILE A 142 -1.85 3.76 35.95
C ILE A 142 -3.05 4.62 36.33
N PRO A 143 -4.23 4.43 35.70
CA PRO A 143 -5.39 5.24 35.99
C PRO A 143 -5.89 5.02 37.43
N PRO A 144 -6.39 6.06 38.12
CA PRO A 144 -6.95 5.92 39.46
C PRO A 144 -8.11 4.92 39.47
N GLY A 145 -8.17 4.05 40.48
CA GLY A 145 -9.23 3.04 40.60
C GLY A 145 -8.96 1.74 39.85
N SER A 146 -7.82 1.62 39.16
CA SER A 146 -7.34 0.34 38.62
C SER A 146 -7.17 -0.72 39.72
N PRO A 147 -7.19 -2.02 39.37
CA PRO A 147 -6.80 -3.10 40.29
C PRO A 147 -5.42 -2.85 40.91
N GLU A 148 -5.08 -3.56 41.99
CA GLU A 148 -3.75 -3.45 42.62
C GLU A 148 -2.66 -3.93 41.65
N VAL A 149 -2.01 -2.98 40.96
CA VAL A 149 -0.92 -3.22 40.00
C VAL A 149 0.42 -3.21 40.73
N GLN A 150 1.24 -4.23 40.49
CA GLN A 150 2.61 -4.31 40.99
C GLN A 150 3.57 -3.64 39.99
N VAL A 151 4.29 -2.60 40.40
CA VAL A 151 5.27 -1.91 39.56
C VAL A 151 6.63 -1.79 40.22
N ASP A 152 7.68 -1.92 39.41
CA ASP A 152 9.05 -1.63 39.81
C ASP A 152 9.36 -0.16 39.49
N GLY A 153 9.37 0.70 40.52
CA GLY A 153 9.72 2.12 40.40
C GLY A 153 8.53 3.07 40.48
N ASP A 154 8.77 4.32 40.08
CA ASP A 154 7.81 5.42 40.22
C ASP A 154 6.95 5.56 38.95
N VAL A 155 5.80 4.87 38.93
CA VAL A 155 4.74 5.05 37.92
C VAL A 155 3.66 5.96 38.49
N ALA A 156 3.19 6.94 37.72
CA ALA A 156 2.22 7.90 38.21
C ALA A 156 0.82 7.27 38.33
N ILE A 157 0.14 7.44 39.46
CA ILE A 157 -1.28 7.10 39.59
C ILE A 157 -2.11 8.32 39.19
N VAL A 158 -2.46 8.41 37.90
CA VAL A 158 -3.13 9.56 37.29
C VAL A 158 -3.84 9.13 36.00
N ASP A 159 -4.91 9.83 35.64
CA ASP A 159 -5.55 9.66 34.33
C ASP A 159 -4.76 10.45 33.27
N GLY A 160 -3.94 9.74 32.47
CA GLY A 160 -3.15 10.39 31.42
C GLY A 160 -3.97 10.90 30.25
N PHE A 161 -5.14 10.31 29.96
CA PHE A 161 -6.04 10.84 28.92
C PHE A 161 -6.63 12.19 29.35
N GLU A 162 -6.93 12.38 30.64
CA GLU A 162 -7.32 13.68 31.18
C GLU A 162 -6.19 14.71 31.05
N VAL A 163 -4.97 14.35 31.43
CA VAL A 163 -3.79 15.23 31.32
C VAL A 163 -3.53 15.64 29.87
N ALA A 164 -3.64 14.70 28.94
CA ALA A 164 -3.50 14.92 27.50
C ALA A 164 -4.67 15.71 26.87
N GLY A 165 -5.82 15.77 27.57
CA GLY A 165 -7.01 16.48 27.14
C GLY A 165 -7.96 15.66 26.26
N PHE A 166 -7.86 14.34 26.25
CA PHE A 166 -8.77 13.47 25.49
C PHE A 166 -10.11 13.25 26.19
N ARG A 167 -10.13 13.19 27.53
CA ARG A 167 -11.37 12.98 28.31
C ARG A 167 -12.43 14.06 28.06
N GLN A 168 -12.03 15.27 27.70
CA GLN A 168 -12.98 16.34 27.38
C GLN A 168 -13.86 16.01 26.18
N LEU A 169 -13.38 15.18 25.23
CA LEU A 169 -14.10 14.78 24.01
C LEU A 169 -15.39 14.02 24.33
N LEU A 170 -15.41 13.26 25.43
CA LEU A 170 -16.59 12.54 25.91
C LEU A 170 -17.74 13.47 26.34
N THR A 171 -17.45 14.76 26.54
CA THR A 171 -18.41 15.78 26.96
C THR A 171 -18.46 16.97 26.00
N ASP A 172 -17.77 16.88 24.87
CA ASP A 172 -17.71 17.95 23.88
C ASP A 172 -19.11 18.12 23.25
N PRO A 173 -19.68 19.34 23.24
CA PRO A 173 -20.97 19.59 22.62
C PRO A 173 -21.07 19.15 21.15
N ASP A 174 -19.96 19.21 20.41
CA ASP A 174 -19.91 18.85 18.99
C ASP A 174 -19.90 17.33 18.75
N LEU A 175 -19.66 16.53 19.80
CA LEU A 175 -19.63 15.07 19.76
C LEU A 175 -20.81 14.43 20.52
N GLN A 176 -21.83 15.23 20.87
CA GLN A 176 -23.01 14.71 21.55
C GLN A 176 -23.78 13.72 20.67
N GLY A 177 -24.08 12.54 21.21
CA GLY A 177 -24.83 11.49 20.51
C GLY A 177 -23.95 10.46 19.80
N ILE A 178 -22.63 10.68 19.75
CA ILE A 178 -21.67 9.69 19.27
C ILE A 178 -21.39 8.68 20.39
N ASP A 179 -21.40 7.39 20.09
CA ASP A 179 -20.94 6.35 21.02
C ASP A 179 -19.41 6.36 21.08
N LEU A 180 -18.87 7.28 21.88
CA LEU A 180 -17.43 7.51 22.03
C LEU A 180 -16.97 7.07 23.42
N ASP A 181 -15.96 6.20 23.46
CA ASP A 181 -15.28 5.82 24.70
C ASP A 181 -13.75 5.92 24.60
N ILE A 182 -13.09 5.81 25.75
CA ILE A 182 -11.63 5.88 25.88
C ILE A 182 -11.16 4.69 26.71
N LEU A 183 -10.24 3.92 26.16
CA LEU A 183 -9.73 2.68 26.74
C LEU A 183 -8.20 2.74 26.93
N ASP A 184 -7.75 2.42 28.15
CA ASP A 184 -6.33 2.23 28.46
C ASP A 184 -5.96 0.78 28.16
N LEU A 185 -5.22 0.57 27.08
CA LEU A 185 -4.85 -0.76 26.55
C LEU A 185 -4.04 -1.60 27.54
N ASN A 186 -3.49 -0.98 28.59
CA ASN A 186 -2.82 -1.74 29.63
C ASN A 186 -3.75 -2.71 30.37
N PHE A 187 -5.04 -2.42 30.42
CA PHE A 187 -6.04 -3.12 31.23
C PHE A 187 -7.12 -3.79 30.39
N ASP A 188 -6.94 -3.82 29.08
CA ASP A 188 -7.87 -4.49 28.17
C ASP A 188 -7.82 -6.02 28.32
N GLU A 189 -8.81 -6.71 27.76
CA GLU A 189 -8.71 -8.14 27.50
C GLU A 189 -7.60 -8.40 26.47
N VAL A 190 -6.96 -9.57 26.53
CA VAL A 190 -5.75 -9.86 25.74
C VAL A 190 -5.75 -11.27 25.16
N HIS A 191 -5.16 -11.41 23.98
CA HIS A 191 -5.04 -12.67 23.26
C HIS A 191 -3.60 -12.90 22.78
N ASP A 192 -3.14 -14.15 22.85
CA ASP A 192 -1.88 -14.56 22.24
C ASP A 192 -2.11 -14.81 20.74
N VAL A 193 -1.33 -14.13 19.90
CA VAL A 193 -1.45 -14.17 18.44
C VAL A 193 -0.08 -14.45 17.83
N ASP A 194 -0.02 -15.43 16.93
CA ASP A 194 1.18 -15.74 16.17
C ASP A 194 1.39 -14.69 15.08
N VAL A 195 2.64 -14.27 14.86
CA VAL A 195 2.95 -13.28 13.83
C VAL A 195 2.73 -13.90 12.44
N PRO A 196 1.89 -13.30 11.57
CA PRO A 196 1.66 -13.81 10.23
C PRO A 196 2.97 -13.95 9.44
N GLY A 197 3.31 -15.16 9.00
CA GLY A 197 4.56 -15.45 8.28
C GLY A 197 5.80 -15.66 9.17
N GLY A 198 5.65 -15.66 10.50
CA GLY A 198 6.74 -15.90 11.47
C GLY A 198 7.38 -14.63 12.00
N GLY A 199 7.74 -14.60 13.29
CA GLY A 199 8.27 -13.41 13.92
C GLY A 199 9.75 -13.19 13.67
N TYR A 200 10.17 -11.94 13.49
CA TYR A 200 11.58 -11.58 13.45
C TYR A 200 12.16 -11.41 14.86
N ALA A 201 11.39 -10.84 15.78
CA ALA A 201 11.76 -10.72 17.19
C ALA A 201 11.14 -11.85 18.04
N ARG A 202 9.88 -12.19 17.80
CA ARG A 202 9.14 -13.26 18.50
C ARG A 202 8.06 -13.86 17.63
N ASP A 203 7.91 -15.18 17.68
CA ASP A 203 6.86 -15.89 16.94
C ASP A 203 5.43 -15.53 17.38
N THR A 204 5.23 -15.15 18.65
CA THR A 204 3.90 -14.89 19.24
C THR A 204 3.93 -13.63 20.12
N TRP A 205 2.85 -12.85 20.07
CA TRP A 205 2.62 -11.64 20.87
C TRP A 205 1.28 -11.66 21.57
N THR A 206 1.22 -11.14 22.79
CA THR A 206 -0.01 -10.98 23.57
C THR A 206 -0.55 -9.57 23.32
N MET A 207 -1.68 -9.45 22.62
CA MET A 207 -2.21 -8.17 22.13
C MET A 207 -3.59 -7.86 22.73
N PRO A 208 -3.97 -6.58 22.89
CA PRO A 208 -5.30 -6.19 23.38
C PRO A 208 -6.42 -6.57 22.40
N GLU A 209 -7.58 -6.98 22.92
CA GLU A 209 -8.77 -7.31 22.13
C GLU A 209 -9.17 -6.18 21.18
N VAL A 210 -9.20 -4.93 21.65
CA VAL A 210 -9.57 -3.78 20.78
C VAL A 210 -8.64 -3.58 19.59
N ILE A 211 -7.38 -4.03 19.66
CA ILE A 211 -6.44 -3.91 18.55
C ILE A 211 -6.66 -5.03 17.52
N LEU A 212 -7.20 -6.18 17.95
CA LEU A 212 -7.38 -7.36 17.11
C LEU A 212 -8.79 -7.44 16.51
N GLU A 213 -9.79 -6.97 17.25
CA GLU A 213 -11.22 -7.23 16.98
C GLU A 213 -12.00 -5.97 16.57
N SER A 214 -11.37 -4.78 16.52
CA SER A 214 -12.04 -3.61 15.94
C SER A 214 -12.14 -3.78 14.42
N ASP A 215 -13.30 -3.45 13.84
CA ASP A 215 -13.53 -3.56 12.40
C ASP A 215 -12.68 -2.58 11.58
N PHE A 216 -12.21 -1.49 12.21
CA PHE A 216 -11.32 -0.53 11.56
C PHE A 216 -10.39 0.15 12.57
N LEU A 217 -9.08 0.07 12.32
CA LEU A 217 -8.03 0.57 13.22
C LEU A 217 -7.22 1.70 12.60
N ILE A 218 -7.32 2.89 13.22
CA ILE A 218 -6.66 4.11 12.74
C ILE A 218 -5.50 4.49 13.67
N SER A 219 -4.27 4.49 13.16
CA SER A 219 -3.08 4.98 13.87
C SER A 219 -2.98 6.50 13.77
N VAL A 220 -2.84 7.18 14.90
CA VAL A 220 -2.72 8.65 14.98
C VAL A 220 -1.41 9.07 15.67
N PRO A 221 -0.25 8.82 15.04
CA PRO A 221 1.07 9.09 15.61
C PRO A 221 1.43 10.58 15.60
N VAL A 222 2.53 10.91 16.26
CA VAL A 222 3.19 12.23 16.17
C VAL A 222 4.56 12.08 15.53
N LEU A 223 4.92 13.00 14.64
CA LEU A 223 6.18 13.00 13.91
C LEU A 223 7.38 13.40 14.79
N LYS A 224 8.34 12.49 15.00
CA LYS A 224 9.49 12.70 15.91
C LYS A 224 10.77 12.06 15.40
N ILE A 225 11.92 12.68 15.66
CA ILE A 225 13.21 11.99 15.62
C ILE A 225 13.26 10.96 16.76
N HIS A 226 13.88 9.80 16.52
CA HIS A 226 14.11 8.80 17.55
C HIS A 226 15.57 8.39 17.58
N ASP A 227 16.12 8.38 18.78
CA ASP A 227 17.51 8.05 19.09
C ASP A 227 17.92 6.60 18.79
N ALA A 228 17.13 5.74 18.16
CA ALA A 228 17.47 4.32 18.02
C ALA A 228 17.00 3.67 16.72
N ILE A 229 16.17 4.36 15.95
CA ILE A 229 15.54 3.88 14.70
C ILE A 229 15.37 5.05 13.70
N GLY A 230 16.09 6.15 13.93
CA GLY A 230 16.06 7.39 13.15
C GLY A 230 14.84 8.26 13.43
N MET A 231 13.64 7.70 13.32
CA MET A 231 12.38 8.42 13.51
C MET A 231 11.28 7.53 14.08
N THR A 232 10.32 8.17 14.74
CA THR A 232 9.03 7.56 15.10
C THR A 232 8.00 8.01 14.08
N ASN A 233 7.23 7.08 13.54
CA ASN A 233 5.88 7.39 13.06
C ASN A 233 4.93 6.16 13.06
N ALA A 234 3.93 6.09 12.18
CA ALA A 234 2.72 5.28 12.30
C ALA A 234 2.96 3.81 12.71
N MET A 235 3.98 3.15 12.17
CA MET A 235 4.35 1.78 12.57
C MET A 235 4.81 1.73 14.03
N LYS A 236 5.73 2.62 14.40
CA LYS A 236 6.31 2.70 15.75
C LYS A 236 5.28 3.00 16.84
N ASN A 237 4.15 3.61 16.47
CA ASN A 237 3.06 3.95 17.37
C ASN A 237 2.45 2.73 18.08
N PHE A 238 2.48 1.57 17.42
CA PHE A 238 1.93 0.31 17.95
C PHE A 238 2.77 -0.34 19.04
N ILE A 239 4.02 0.11 19.26
CA ILE A 239 4.77 -0.25 20.47
C ILE A 239 4.00 0.16 21.74
N GLY A 240 3.21 1.23 21.67
CA GLY A 240 2.32 1.64 22.75
C GLY A 240 1.08 0.77 22.91
N SER A 241 0.77 -0.12 21.96
CA SER A 241 -0.45 -0.93 22.02
C SER A 241 -0.33 -2.12 22.96
N VAL A 242 0.87 -2.67 23.15
CA VAL A 242 1.06 -3.89 23.95
C VAL A 242 0.72 -3.65 25.43
N PRO A 243 -0.02 -4.55 26.12
CA PRO A 243 -0.58 -4.29 27.45
C PRO A 243 0.47 -4.32 28.58
N GLY A 244 0.42 -3.35 29.49
CA GLY A 244 1.30 -3.29 30.67
C GLY A 244 1.06 -4.44 31.65
N MET A 245 -0.16 -4.98 31.73
CA MET A 245 -0.45 -6.18 32.53
C MET A 245 0.22 -7.46 32.02
N VAL A 246 0.92 -7.40 30.88
CA VAL A 246 1.75 -8.50 30.35
C VAL A 246 3.22 -8.08 30.30
N TYR A 247 3.48 -6.89 29.77
CA TYR A 247 4.84 -6.43 29.47
C TYR A 247 5.44 -5.46 30.49
N GLY A 248 4.65 -5.02 31.47
CA GLY A 248 5.08 -4.19 32.59
C GLY A 248 5.04 -2.68 32.34
N TRP A 249 5.40 -1.92 33.36
CA TRP A 249 5.60 -0.46 33.33
C TRP A 249 7.04 -0.16 33.80
N PRO A 250 7.97 0.20 32.90
CA PRO A 250 7.81 0.27 31.44
C PRO A 250 7.64 -1.12 30.80
N LYS A 251 7.20 -1.16 29.53
CA LYS A 251 6.90 -2.40 28.75
C LYS A 251 8.08 -3.37 28.60
N MET A 252 9.25 -3.02 29.12
CA MET A 252 10.48 -3.78 29.04
C MET A 252 10.69 -4.71 30.22
N SER A 253 9.93 -4.52 31.29
CA SER A 253 10.18 -5.21 32.55
C SER A 253 9.50 -6.58 32.64
N GLY A 254 8.45 -6.81 31.85
CA GLY A 254 7.52 -7.92 32.04
C GLY A 254 6.60 -7.71 33.24
N TYR A 255 5.47 -8.40 33.27
CA TYR A 255 4.51 -8.36 34.37
C TYR A 255 4.06 -9.77 34.81
N PRO A 256 3.90 -10.04 36.12
CA PRO A 256 4.28 -9.17 37.24
C PRO A 256 5.80 -8.95 37.33
N PRO A 257 6.27 -7.89 38.01
CA PRO A 257 7.69 -7.68 38.21
C PRO A 257 8.37 -8.88 38.89
N HIS A 258 9.60 -9.19 38.49
CA HIS A 258 10.40 -10.33 38.98
C HIS A 258 9.79 -11.74 38.78
N SER A 259 8.73 -11.87 37.98
CA SER A 259 8.10 -13.17 37.68
C SER A 259 8.94 -14.06 36.74
N GLY A 260 9.85 -13.45 35.98
CA GLY A 260 10.56 -14.10 34.86
C GLY A 260 9.83 -13.98 33.53
N ASN A 261 8.64 -13.39 33.49
CA ASN A 261 7.96 -13.07 32.23
C ASN A 261 8.76 -12.02 31.45
N PRO A 262 8.94 -12.19 30.14
CA PRO A 262 9.75 -11.27 29.35
C PRO A 262 8.94 -10.02 28.97
N GLY A 263 9.45 -8.82 29.26
CA GLY A 263 8.99 -7.59 28.61
C GLY A 263 9.29 -7.58 27.10
N ILE A 264 8.92 -6.54 26.37
CA ILE A 264 9.20 -6.49 24.92
C ILE A 264 10.72 -6.35 24.65
N PRO A 265 11.24 -6.64 23.45
CA PRO A 265 12.61 -6.28 23.09
C PRO A 265 12.66 -4.83 22.56
N HIS A 266 13.40 -3.92 23.20
CA HIS A 266 13.45 -2.50 22.81
C HIS A 266 14.85 -1.92 23.04
N HIS A 267 15.77 -2.40 22.22
CA HIS A 267 17.11 -1.83 22.08
C HIS A 267 17.47 -1.73 20.59
N SER A 268 18.47 -0.92 20.23
CA SER A 268 18.85 -0.59 18.85
C SER A 268 19.34 -1.77 17.98
N GLY A 269 19.16 -3.02 18.38
CA GLY A 269 19.53 -4.19 17.57
C GLY A 269 18.41 -5.21 17.47
N ILE A 270 17.19 -4.81 17.83
CA ILE A 270 15.99 -5.64 17.74
C ILE A 270 14.70 -4.82 17.64
N LEU A 271 14.78 -3.49 17.79
CA LEU A 271 13.58 -2.66 17.89
C LEU A 271 12.85 -2.57 16.55
N ASP A 272 13.56 -2.52 15.43
CA ASP A 272 12.98 -2.56 14.09
C ASP A 272 12.15 -3.84 13.89
N GLU A 273 12.70 -5.01 14.22
CA GLU A 273 12.01 -6.30 14.16
C GLU A 273 10.81 -6.36 15.10
N THR A 274 10.93 -5.84 16.33
CA THR A 274 9.81 -5.76 17.27
C THR A 274 8.67 -4.89 16.73
N ILE A 275 8.98 -3.77 16.07
CA ILE A 275 7.95 -2.92 15.43
C ILE A 275 7.24 -3.70 14.33
N LEU A 276 8.01 -4.38 13.47
CA LEU A 276 7.46 -5.17 12.38
C LEU A 276 6.52 -6.25 12.87
N ASP A 277 6.93 -7.03 13.88
CA ASP A 277 6.11 -8.12 14.40
C ASP A 277 4.79 -7.58 14.96
N ILE A 278 4.85 -6.52 15.78
CA ILE A 278 3.64 -5.94 16.40
C ILE A 278 2.71 -5.35 15.35
N VAL A 279 3.24 -4.64 14.33
CA VAL A 279 2.41 -4.08 13.26
C VAL A 279 1.83 -5.18 12.36
N SER A 280 2.56 -6.27 12.15
CA SER A 280 2.06 -7.44 11.40
C SER A 280 0.92 -8.15 12.13
N VAL A 281 0.85 -8.03 13.46
CA VAL A 281 -0.26 -8.59 14.26
C VAL A 281 -1.40 -7.58 14.40
N ALA A 282 -1.09 -6.28 14.48
CA ALA A 282 -2.09 -5.24 14.65
C ALA A 282 -2.82 -4.85 13.35
N GLU A 283 -2.23 -5.13 12.18
CA GLU A 283 -2.80 -4.90 10.84
C GLU A 283 -3.60 -3.59 10.68
N PRO A 284 -2.99 -2.42 10.96
CA PRO A 284 -3.72 -1.15 10.93
C PRO A 284 -4.19 -0.74 9.54
N ASP A 285 -5.44 -0.34 9.44
CA ASP A 285 -6.10 0.00 8.16
C ASP A 285 -5.76 1.40 7.64
N PHE A 286 -5.44 2.32 8.55
CA PHE A 286 -5.18 3.71 8.18
C PHE A 286 -4.26 4.44 9.16
N ALA A 287 -3.52 5.41 8.66
CA ALA A 287 -2.65 6.28 9.44
C ALA A 287 -2.96 7.76 9.17
N VAL A 288 -3.08 8.55 10.24
CA VAL A 288 -3.20 10.01 10.21
C VAL A 288 -2.16 10.60 11.15
N VAL A 289 -1.05 11.06 10.59
CA VAL A 289 0.09 11.60 11.30
C VAL A 289 -0.19 13.04 11.72
N ASP A 290 -0.15 13.28 13.03
CA ASP A 290 -0.09 14.62 13.60
C ASP A 290 1.33 15.17 13.46
N ALA A 291 1.51 16.07 12.49
CA ALA A 291 2.69 16.90 12.32
C ALA A 291 2.37 18.39 12.56
N ILE A 292 1.44 18.70 13.47
CA ILE A 292 1.17 20.08 13.88
C ILE A 292 2.36 20.60 14.68
N MET A 293 2.69 19.89 15.76
CA MET A 293 3.90 20.06 16.54
C MET A 293 4.68 18.76 16.53
N CYS A 294 5.88 18.80 16.00
CA CYS A 294 6.80 17.67 15.88
C CYS A 294 7.91 17.76 16.93
N MET A 295 8.81 16.77 16.97
CA MET A 295 10.02 16.80 17.79
C MET A 295 11.26 16.47 16.95
N GLU A 296 12.27 17.34 16.95
CA GLU A 296 13.59 17.03 16.40
C GLU A 296 14.61 16.71 17.51
N ARG A 297 15.78 16.21 17.11
CA ARG A 297 16.94 15.83 17.93
C ARG A 297 16.74 14.64 18.87
N ASP A 298 15.54 14.43 19.38
CA ASP A 298 15.20 13.28 20.23
C ASP A 298 13.68 13.05 20.19
N LYS A 299 13.21 11.96 20.79
CA LYS A 299 11.78 11.62 20.88
C LYS A 299 11.02 12.43 21.93
N THR A 300 11.73 13.09 22.85
CA THR A 300 11.16 13.84 23.97
C THR A 300 12.10 14.91 24.53
N ASP A 301 11.53 15.94 25.15
CA ASP A 301 12.27 16.98 25.89
C ASP A 301 12.66 16.52 27.31
N ARG A 302 12.12 15.39 27.80
CA ARG A 302 12.29 14.90 29.18
C ARG A 302 13.76 14.73 29.60
N TYR A 303 14.60 14.28 28.68
CA TYR A 303 16.03 14.05 28.93
C TYR A 303 16.92 15.22 28.46
N GLY A 304 16.32 16.37 28.14
CA GLY A 304 17.02 17.59 27.72
C GLY A 304 17.50 17.60 26.26
N GLY A 305 17.06 16.60 25.48
CA GLY A 305 17.49 16.37 24.10
C GLY A 305 16.57 16.96 23.05
N GLY A 306 15.27 16.63 23.12
CA GLY A 306 14.28 16.96 22.10
C GLY A 306 13.97 18.45 22.00
N ILE A 307 13.71 18.91 20.78
CA ILE A 307 13.35 20.29 20.47
C ILE A 307 12.02 20.28 19.70
N PRO A 308 10.94 20.90 20.21
CA PRO A 308 9.68 20.98 19.50
C PRO A 308 9.81 21.80 18.21
N VAL A 309 9.22 21.30 17.13
CA VAL A 309 9.22 21.95 15.81
C VAL A 309 7.79 22.06 15.32
N ARG A 310 7.29 23.29 15.18
CA ARG A 310 5.99 23.51 14.55
C ARG A 310 6.11 23.30 13.04
N MET A 311 5.28 22.42 12.49
CA MET A 311 5.15 22.20 11.05
C MET A 311 3.74 22.50 10.54
N ASN A 312 2.72 22.43 11.41
CA ASN A 312 1.31 22.62 11.04
C ASN A 312 1.00 21.82 9.76
N THR A 313 1.24 20.52 9.80
CA THR A 313 1.06 19.59 8.68
C THR A 313 0.27 18.36 9.15
N ILE A 314 -0.54 17.77 8.27
CA ILE A 314 -1.14 16.45 8.44
C ILE A 314 -0.70 15.55 7.29
N ILE A 315 -0.36 14.30 7.61
CA ILE A 315 -0.04 13.25 6.64
C ILE A 315 -1.04 12.13 6.83
N ALA A 316 -1.63 11.61 5.76
CA ALA A 316 -2.60 10.52 5.85
C ALA A 316 -2.35 9.47 4.76
N SER A 317 -2.57 8.19 5.07
CA SER A 317 -2.40 7.07 4.14
C SER A 317 -3.08 5.82 4.70
N ALA A 318 -3.53 4.94 3.81
CA ALA A 318 -3.88 3.57 4.19
C ALA A 318 -2.68 2.61 4.15
N ASP A 319 -1.62 2.99 3.44
CA ASP A 319 -0.35 2.29 3.53
C ASP A 319 0.48 2.95 4.64
N ILE A 320 0.66 2.21 5.73
CA ILE A 320 1.36 2.69 6.92
C ILE A 320 2.86 2.93 6.67
N ILE A 321 3.49 2.17 5.77
CA ILE A 321 4.89 2.38 5.38
C ILE A 321 5.01 3.61 4.51
N ALA A 322 4.08 3.82 3.58
CA ALA A 322 4.09 5.00 2.73
C ALA A 322 3.88 6.29 3.55
N ALA A 323 3.02 6.25 4.59
CA ALA A 323 2.88 7.36 5.54
C ALA A 323 4.24 7.69 6.19
N ASP A 324 4.95 6.67 6.68
CA ASP A 324 6.22 6.85 7.37
C ASP A 324 7.36 7.25 6.42
N ALA A 325 7.36 6.74 5.18
CA ALA A 325 8.32 7.13 4.14
C ALA A 325 8.15 8.60 3.73
N VAL A 326 6.92 9.05 3.49
CA VAL A 326 6.65 10.47 3.22
C VAL A 326 7.02 11.33 4.43
N SER A 327 6.76 10.83 5.63
CA SER A 327 7.15 11.50 6.87
C SER A 327 8.67 11.66 6.97
N ALA A 328 9.45 10.61 6.66
CA ALA A 328 10.91 10.69 6.58
C ALA A 328 11.36 11.77 5.58
N TRP A 329 10.76 11.82 4.39
CA TRP A 329 11.07 12.89 3.42
C TRP A 329 10.76 14.28 3.96
N THR A 330 9.62 14.47 4.63
CA THR A 330 9.26 15.78 5.21
C THR A 330 10.25 16.22 6.29
N MET A 331 10.88 15.28 7.00
CA MET A 331 11.93 15.54 7.99
C MET A 331 13.33 15.71 7.36
N GLY A 332 13.47 15.52 6.05
CA GLY A 332 14.78 15.51 5.37
C GLY A 332 15.63 14.27 5.66
N LEU A 333 14.98 13.15 6.00
CA LEU A 333 15.57 11.83 6.19
C LEU A 333 15.30 10.96 4.96
N ASN A 334 16.26 10.11 4.59
CA ASN A 334 16.05 9.15 3.52
C ASN A 334 15.26 7.94 4.04
N PRO A 335 14.10 7.55 3.46
CA PRO A 335 13.33 6.40 3.93
C PRO A 335 14.10 5.09 3.86
N PHE A 336 15.01 4.95 2.89
CA PHE A 336 15.87 3.76 2.77
C PHE A 336 16.95 3.68 3.84
N ASP A 337 17.09 4.73 4.66
CA ASP A 337 17.95 4.75 5.83
C ASP A 337 17.22 4.32 7.09
N ILE A 338 15.88 4.15 7.04
CA ILE A 338 15.05 3.75 8.16
C ILE A 338 14.69 2.27 8.00
N GLU A 339 15.32 1.42 8.81
CA GLU A 339 15.28 -0.02 8.63
C GLU A 339 13.89 -0.63 8.74
N TYR A 340 13.10 -0.26 9.75
CA TYR A 340 11.74 -0.82 9.86
C TYR A 340 10.86 -0.53 8.63
N LEU A 341 11.17 0.51 7.83
CA LEU A 341 10.49 0.77 6.56
C LEU A 341 10.95 -0.18 5.46
N THR A 342 12.26 -0.39 5.32
CA THR A 342 12.81 -1.28 4.28
C THR A 342 12.49 -2.74 4.58
N LEU A 343 12.56 -3.15 5.84
CA LEU A 343 12.11 -4.47 6.30
C LEU A 343 10.59 -4.64 6.12
N GLY A 344 9.80 -3.63 6.47
CA GLY A 344 8.34 -3.70 6.34
C GLY A 344 7.91 -3.86 4.88
N ALA A 345 8.55 -3.11 3.98
CA ALA A 345 8.31 -3.22 2.54
C ALA A 345 8.77 -4.59 2.01
N PHE A 346 9.90 -5.12 2.49
CA PHE A 346 10.35 -6.47 2.16
C PHE A 346 9.36 -7.54 2.62
N ARG A 347 8.70 -7.35 3.77
CA ARG A 347 7.65 -8.23 4.30
C ARG A 347 6.29 -8.06 3.59
N GLY A 348 6.17 -7.08 2.69
CA GLY A 348 4.93 -6.81 1.96
C GLY A 348 3.88 -6.03 2.75
N LEU A 349 4.24 -5.39 3.86
CA LEU A 349 3.33 -4.60 4.70
C LEU A 349 2.98 -3.22 4.12
N GLY A 350 3.66 -2.81 3.03
CA GLY A 350 3.48 -1.50 2.41
C GLY A 350 4.60 -1.15 1.44
N GLN A 351 4.65 0.11 1.01
CA GLN A 351 5.60 0.62 0.02
C GLN A 351 6.52 1.68 0.60
N VAL A 352 7.83 1.53 0.37
CA VAL A 352 8.87 2.52 0.71
C VAL A 352 9.48 3.20 -0.52
N ASP A 353 9.26 2.63 -1.72
CA ASP A 353 9.86 3.15 -2.95
C ASP A 353 9.17 4.45 -3.41
N PRO A 354 9.89 5.58 -3.55
CA PRO A 354 9.33 6.84 -4.05
C PRO A 354 8.63 6.73 -5.40
N GLU A 355 9.09 5.87 -6.30
CA GLU A 355 8.44 5.71 -7.61
C GLU A 355 7.07 5.03 -7.50
N ARG A 356 6.83 4.37 -6.36
CA ARG A 356 5.62 3.66 -6.01
C ARG A 356 4.83 4.37 -4.89
N ILE A 357 5.17 5.62 -4.58
CA ILE A 357 4.41 6.44 -3.63
C ILE A 357 3.94 7.71 -4.33
N LYS A 358 2.63 7.85 -4.49
CA LYS A 358 2.00 9.05 -5.03
C LYS A 358 1.61 9.97 -3.88
N VAL A 359 2.29 11.11 -3.76
CA VAL A 359 1.92 12.16 -2.79
C VAL A 359 0.88 13.10 -3.43
N LYS A 360 -0.27 13.26 -2.77
CA LYS A 360 -1.35 14.17 -3.14
C LYS A 360 -1.49 15.30 -2.10
N GLY A 361 -1.86 16.50 -2.54
CA GLY A 361 -1.88 17.70 -1.71
C GLY A 361 -0.69 18.61 -1.99
N ASP A 362 0.01 19.05 -0.95
CA ASP A 362 1.22 19.86 -1.10
C ASP A 362 2.42 19.04 -1.57
N PRO A 363 3.29 19.58 -2.44
CA PRO A 363 4.55 18.94 -2.77
C PRO A 363 5.43 18.78 -1.53
N VAL A 364 6.07 17.62 -1.38
CA VAL A 364 6.99 17.34 -0.25
C VAL A 364 8.04 18.44 -0.10
N ALA A 365 8.63 18.92 -1.19
CA ALA A 365 9.64 19.98 -1.18
C ALA A 365 9.15 21.32 -0.58
N ARG A 366 7.83 21.60 -0.60
CA ARG A 366 7.24 22.79 0.04
C ARG A 366 7.21 22.62 1.56
N ILE A 367 6.87 21.42 2.03
CA ILE A 367 6.70 21.08 3.45
C ILE A 367 8.03 20.74 4.13
N GLN A 368 8.97 20.17 3.37
CA GLN A 368 10.20 19.59 3.86
C GLN A 368 11.00 20.56 4.72
N ARG A 369 11.44 20.05 5.88
CA ARG A 369 12.36 20.70 6.81
C ARG A 369 13.35 19.66 7.29
N ARG A 370 14.65 19.95 7.18
CA ARG A 370 15.68 19.07 7.76
C ARG A 370 15.62 19.15 9.28
N PHE A 371 15.22 18.07 9.91
CA PHE A 371 15.21 17.94 11.36
C PHE A 371 16.63 17.67 11.84
N VAL A 372 16.99 18.23 13.00
CA VAL A 372 18.23 17.84 13.69
C VAL A 372 18.11 16.37 14.08
N LYS A 373 19.06 15.51 13.68
CA LYS A 373 19.07 14.09 14.04
C LYS A 373 19.51 13.89 15.50
N SER A 374 19.31 12.68 16.03
CA SER A 374 19.83 12.32 17.35
C SER A 374 21.35 12.30 17.33
N PRO A 375 22.07 12.98 18.24
CA PRO A 375 23.53 13.03 18.19
C PRO A 375 24.17 11.64 18.31
N ALA A 376 25.07 11.30 17.38
CA ALA A 376 25.72 10.00 17.35
C ALA A 376 26.61 9.73 18.58
N ASP A 377 27.03 10.76 19.30
CA ASP A 377 27.86 10.64 20.50
C ASP A 377 27.06 10.36 21.79
N TRP A 378 25.73 10.17 21.68
CA TRP A 378 24.86 9.80 22.81
C TRP A 378 24.88 8.30 23.15
N GLY A 379 25.81 7.54 22.56
CA GLY A 379 25.98 6.11 22.79
C GLY A 379 25.42 5.28 21.65
N GLN A 380 25.25 3.99 21.89
CA GLN A 380 24.88 3.02 20.84
C GLN A 380 23.53 3.34 20.18
N MET A 381 22.55 3.77 20.98
CA MET A 381 21.27 4.22 20.47
C MET A 381 21.50 5.39 19.51
N GLY A 382 22.08 6.50 20.01
CA GLY A 382 22.30 7.71 19.22
C GLY A 382 23.07 7.46 17.92
N GLU A 383 24.07 6.58 17.92
CA GLU A 383 24.80 6.16 16.71
C GLU A 383 23.85 5.54 15.67
N TYR A 384 22.97 4.62 16.08
CA TYR A 384 21.98 3.97 15.21
C TYR A 384 20.92 4.94 14.69
N GLY A 385 20.43 5.84 15.55
CA GLY A 385 19.43 6.83 15.16
C GLY A 385 19.97 7.98 14.30
N HIS A 386 21.30 8.11 14.16
CA HIS A 386 21.92 9.22 13.42
C HIS A 386 22.14 8.89 11.96
N TYR A 387 22.73 7.74 11.69
CA TYR A 387 23.26 7.39 10.37
C TYR A 387 22.37 6.35 9.72
N GLY A 388 22.22 6.47 8.42
CA GLY A 388 21.36 5.58 7.68
C GLY A 388 21.88 4.16 7.54
N GLN A 389 20.96 3.27 7.18
CA GLN A 389 21.24 1.88 6.83
C GLN A 389 22.36 1.79 5.78
N GLY A 390 23.34 0.93 6.01
CA GLY A 390 24.40 0.59 5.06
C GLY A 390 23.95 -0.49 4.08
N CYS A 391 24.90 -1.05 3.32
CA CYS A 391 24.65 -2.23 2.51
C CYS A 391 24.57 -3.48 3.42
N ARG A 392 23.48 -4.25 3.30
CA ARG A 392 23.22 -5.42 4.15
C ARG A 392 23.08 -6.74 3.40
N THR A 393 22.91 -6.69 2.08
CA THR A 393 22.93 -7.88 1.23
C THR A 393 24.29 -7.98 0.56
N TRP A 394 25.03 -9.06 0.83
CA TRP A 394 26.37 -9.27 0.33
C TRP A 394 26.53 -10.66 -0.27
N LEU A 395 27.35 -10.77 -1.32
CA LEU A 395 28.03 -12.02 -1.65
C LEU A 395 29.33 -12.08 -0.84
N VAL A 396 29.57 -13.18 -0.13
CA VAL A 396 30.75 -13.32 0.73
C VAL A 396 31.63 -14.46 0.21
N LYS A 397 32.95 -14.30 0.31
CA LYS A 397 33.94 -15.28 -0.14
C LYS A 397 35.11 -15.37 0.83
N GLY A 398 35.42 -16.60 1.24
CA GLY A 398 36.40 -16.91 2.28
C GLY A 398 35.82 -17.89 3.31
N PRO A 399 36.41 -18.00 4.51
CA PRO A 399 37.61 -17.29 4.96
C PRO A 399 38.90 -17.83 4.31
N PHE A 400 39.80 -16.95 3.91
CA PHE A 400 41.12 -17.29 3.39
C PHE A 400 42.14 -17.30 4.53
N PRO A 401 42.92 -18.38 4.74
CA PRO A 401 43.94 -18.42 5.79
C PRO A 401 45.01 -17.36 5.57
N ARG A 402 45.29 -16.55 6.59
CA ARG A 402 46.26 -15.45 6.54
C ARG A 402 47.47 -15.73 7.42
N ALA A 403 48.65 -15.77 6.80
CA ALA A 403 49.92 -15.86 7.53
C ALA A 403 50.34 -14.48 8.08
N SER A 404 51.19 -14.46 9.11
CA SER A 404 51.74 -13.20 9.64
C SER A 404 52.59 -12.50 8.57
N GLY A 405 52.20 -11.28 8.19
CA GLY A 405 52.84 -10.49 7.13
C GLY A 405 52.34 -10.78 5.71
N ASP A 406 51.20 -11.45 5.58
CA ASP A 406 50.52 -11.66 4.29
C ASP A 406 49.55 -10.51 3.99
N ASP A 407 50.03 -9.55 3.20
CA ASP A 407 49.32 -8.33 2.81
C ASP A 407 48.74 -8.42 1.38
N GLY A 408 48.88 -9.58 0.73
CA GLY A 408 48.44 -9.80 -0.65
C GLY A 408 46.94 -10.04 -0.77
N GLU A 409 46.41 -9.92 -1.99
CA GLU A 409 45.00 -10.24 -2.28
C GLU A 409 44.83 -11.70 -2.69
N TYR A 410 43.77 -12.36 -2.20
CA TYR A 410 43.46 -13.77 -2.50
C TYR A 410 42.56 -13.95 -3.72
N ILE A 411 42.00 -12.86 -4.23
CA ILE A 411 41.16 -12.81 -5.43
C ILE A 411 41.66 -11.72 -6.38
N ASP A 412 41.22 -11.76 -7.64
CA ASP A 412 41.39 -10.63 -8.56
C ASP A 412 40.39 -9.53 -8.16
N VAL A 413 40.89 -8.43 -7.60
CA VAL A 413 40.04 -7.32 -7.13
C VAL A 413 39.51 -6.45 -8.27
N THR A 414 40.09 -6.55 -9.46
CA THR A 414 39.63 -5.81 -10.66
C THR A 414 38.56 -6.56 -11.43
N ASP A 415 38.56 -7.89 -11.33
CA ASP A 415 37.50 -8.76 -11.84
C ASP A 415 37.22 -9.90 -10.83
N PRO A 416 36.43 -9.63 -9.78
CA PRO A 416 36.17 -10.60 -8.72
C PRO A 416 35.33 -11.81 -9.17
N ARG A 417 34.72 -11.74 -10.36
CA ARG A 417 33.77 -12.72 -10.90
C ARG A 417 32.73 -13.16 -9.86
N ALA A 418 32.19 -12.16 -9.15
CA ALA A 418 31.21 -12.33 -8.10
C ALA A 418 29.85 -12.64 -8.72
N LEU A 419 29.44 -13.91 -8.61
CA LEU A 419 28.15 -14.41 -9.05
C LEU A 419 27.57 -15.26 -7.92
N PRO A 420 26.27 -15.13 -7.62
CA PRO A 420 25.61 -15.90 -6.57
C PRO A 420 25.90 -17.40 -6.63
N GLY A 421 26.50 -17.95 -5.57
CA GLY A 421 26.79 -19.38 -5.45
C GLY A 421 27.90 -19.90 -6.38
N GLU A 422 28.51 -19.03 -7.19
CA GLU A 422 29.51 -19.38 -8.19
C GLU A 422 30.90 -18.84 -7.84
N ASN A 423 31.95 -19.40 -8.45
CA ASN A 423 33.33 -18.96 -8.28
C ASN A 423 33.82 -18.87 -6.82
N GLY A 424 33.18 -19.60 -5.89
CA GLY A 424 33.48 -19.61 -4.46
C GLY A 424 32.82 -18.48 -3.66
N TRP A 425 31.88 -17.75 -4.25
CA TRP A 425 31.01 -16.80 -3.55
C TRP A 425 29.78 -17.52 -2.99
N THR A 426 29.22 -17.01 -1.89
CA THR A 426 27.95 -17.48 -1.35
C THR A 426 26.79 -17.12 -2.29
N ALA A 427 25.61 -17.70 -2.05
CA ALA A 427 24.36 -17.04 -2.44
C ALA A 427 24.23 -15.67 -1.71
N PRO A 428 23.29 -14.78 -2.10
CA PRO A 428 23.06 -13.53 -1.39
C PRO A 428 22.81 -13.78 0.10
N VAL A 429 23.58 -13.11 0.95
CA VAL A 429 23.43 -13.16 2.42
C VAL A 429 22.91 -11.82 2.90
N TYR A 430 21.72 -11.82 3.52
CA TYR A 430 21.18 -10.65 4.21
C TYR A 430 21.63 -10.65 5.67
N PHE A 431 22.22 -9.55 6.12
CA PHE A 431 22.57 -9.30 7.51
C PHE A 431 21.53 -8.37 8.14
N HIS A 432 21.04 -8.70 9.33
CA HIS A 432 20.01 -7.90 10.02
C HIS A 432 20.57 -6.65 10.72
N GLU A 433 21.90 -6.47 10.77
CA GLU A 433 22.55 -5.28 11.34
C GLU A 433 23.47 -4.63 10.32
N ASP A 434 23.65 -3.30 10.39
CA ASP A 434 24.66 -2.59 9.59
C ASP A 434 26.09 -2.98 9.97
N LYS A 435 26.24 -3.54 11.17
CA LYS A 435 27.45 -4.17 11.65
C LYS A 435 27.49 -5.61 11.17
N ILE A 436 28.19 -5.85 10.06
CA ILE A 436 28.34 -7.16 9.45
C ILE A 436 29.26 -8.02 10.31
N ASP A 437 28.68 -8.89 11.15
CA ASP A 437 29.39 -9.76 12.08
C ASP A 437 29.82 -11.08 11.39
N LEU A 438 31.05 -11.07 10.87
CA LEU A 438 31.64 -12.24 10.22
C LEU A 438 32.14 -13.27 11.23
N ASP A 439 32.30 -12.90 12.49
CA ASP A 439 32.69 -13.81 13.57
C ASP A 439 31.58 -14.82 13.84
N LYS A 440 30.36 -14.32 14.04
CA LYS A 440 29.16 -15.13 14.19
C LYS A 440 28.84 -15.93 12.93
N PHE A 441 29.01 -15.33 11.75
CA PHE A 441 28.68 -15.99 10.47
C PHE A 441 29.57 -17.21 10.18
N TYR A 442 30.85 -17.16 10.55
CA TYR A 442 31.83 -18.23 10.29
C TYR A 442 32.20 -19.07 11.53
N ASP A 443 31.47 -18.93 12.64
CA ASP A 443 31.69 -19.67 13.90
C ASP A 443 33.11 -19.46 14.50
N ASP A 444 33.44 -18.20 14.84
CA ASP A 444 34.70 -17.75 15.48
C ASP A 444 35.98 -18.07 14.65
N PRO A 445 36.08 -17.58 13.40
CA PRO A 445 37.28 -17.76 12.59
C PRO A 445 38.44 -16.90 13.12
N SER A 446 39.68 -17.35 12.91
CA SER A 446 40.86 -16.55 13.26
C SER A 446 41.98 -16.65 12.23
N ALA A 447 42.85 -15.64 12.20
CA ALA A 447 43.97 -15.53 11.26
C ALA A 447 43.52 -15.75 9.79
N CYS A 448 42.55 -14.96 9.35
CA CYS A 448 41.98 -15.08 8.01
C CYS A 448 41.62 -13.72 7.38
N ALA A 449 41.21 -13.74 6.11
CA ALA A 449 40.61 -12.63 5.41
C ALA A 449 39.32 -13.08 4.69
N VAL A 450 38.33 -12.20 4.60
CA VAL A 450 37.06 -12.43 3.92
C VAL A 450 36.80 -11.27 2.96
N TYR A 451 36.23 -11.59 1.79
CA TYR A 451 35.76 -10.59 0.84
C TYR A 451 34.24 -10.55 0.83
N ALA A 452 33.67 -9.36 0.79
CA ALA A 452 32.25 -9.10 0.61
C ALA A 452 32.04 -8.22 -0.63
N TYR A 453 31.11 -8.60 -1.50
CA TYR A 453 30.83 -7.94 -2.76
C TYR A 453 29.35 -7.58 -2.88
N ALA A 454 29.08 -6.37 -3.38
CA ALA A 454 27.74 -5.89 -3.74
C ALA A 454 27.83 -4.91 -4.92
N GLU A 455 26.68 -4.57 -5.49
CA GLU A 455 26.51 -3.53 -6.50
C GLU A 455 25.65 -2.39 -5.93
N PHE A 456 25.69 -1.23 -6.57
CA PHE A 456 24.74 -0.15 -6.30
C PHE A 456 24.49 0.71 -7.53
N GLU A 457 23.24 1.09 -7.70
CA GLU A 457 22.83 2.04 -8.72
C GLU A 457 22.85 3.46 -8.15
N ALA A 458 23.50 4.40 -8.84
CA ALA A 458 23.47 5.81 -8.48
C ALA A 458 22.68 6.62 -9.53
N PRO A 459 21.77 7.52 -9.13
CA PRO A 459 20.86 8.20 -10.06
C PRO A 459 21.55 9.27 -10.92
N LYS A 460 22.77 9.68 -10.55
CA LYS A 460 23.58 10.63 -11.30
C LYS A 460 25.04 10.53 -10.87
N GLU A 461 25.93 10.94 -11.76
CA GLU A 461 27.34 11.10 -11.43
C GLU A 461 27.52 12.26 -10.42
N GLN A 462 28.18 11.98 -9.30
CA GLN A 462 28.38 12.96 -8.24
C GLN A 462 29.52 12.59 -7.29
N MET A 463 29.90 13.53 -6.43
CA MET A 463 30.75 13.25 -5.28
C MET A 463 29.89 12.72 -4.14
N ALA A 464 30.39 11.73 -3.42
CA ALA A 464 29.78 11.13 -2.23
C ALA A 464 30.82 10.95 -1.13
N GLU A 465 30.38 10.60 0.08
CA GLU A 465 31.27 10.18 1.16
C GLU A 465 31.13 8.68 1.42
N LEU A 466 32.22 7.95 1.26
CA LEU A 466 32.36 6.59 1.74
C LEU A 466 32.61 6.61 3.25
N TRP A 467 31.67 6.06 3.99
CA TRP A 467 31.72 5.91 5.44
C TRP A 467 31.99 4.45 5.78
N VAL A 468 33.04 4.19 6.56
CA VAL A 468 33.47 2.83 6.88
C VAL A 468 33.73 2.64 8.37
N GLY A 469 33.42 1.45 8.87
CA GLY A 469 33.72 0.99 10.22
C GLY A 469 34.31 -0.41 10.19
N SER A 470 35.30 -0.69 11.04
CA SER A 470 35.87 -2.04 11.18
C SER A 470 36.61 -2.21 12.51
N ASP A 471 36.61 -3.42 13.07
CA ASP A 471 37.43 -3.76 14.26
C ASP A 471 38.89 -4.07 13.88
N GLU A 472 39.15 -4.49 12.64
CA GLU A 472 40.48 -4.86 12.15
C GLU A 472 40.76 -4.27 10.76
N GLY A 473 41.79 -4.79 10.08
CA GLY A 473 42.21 -4.34 8.76
C GLY A 473 41.08 -4.42 7.75
N MET A 474 40.94 -3.38 6.93
CA MET A 474 39.87 -3.27 5.94
C MET A 474 40.38 -2.54 4.70
N ARG A 475 40.04 -3.07 3.52
CA ARG A 475 40.25 -2.40 2.23
C ARG A 475 38.94 -2.35 1.45
N VAL A 476 38.74 -1.28 0.70
CA VAL A 476 37.54 -1.08 -0.12
C VAL A 476 37.92 -0.65 -1.53
N TRP A 477 37.27 -1.27 -2.51
CA TRP A 477 37.35 -0.91 -3.91
C TRP A 477 35.97 -0.49 -4.42
N ILE A 478 35.92 0.59 -5.20
CA ILE A 478 34.74 1.02 -5.95
C ILE A 478 35.12 0.98 -7.42
N ASN A 479 34.34 0.26 -8.23
CA ASN A 479 34.61 0.07 -9.67
C ASN A 479 36.06 -0.40 -9.97
N GLY A 480 36.60 -1.27 -9.11
CA GLY A 480 37.97 -1.80 -9.20
C GLY A 480 39.08 -0.83 -8.75
N GLU A 481 38.77 0.43 -8.43
CA GLU A 481 39.73 1.39 -7.86
C GLU A 481 39.75 1.28 -6.33
N GLN A 482 40.93 1.11 -5.73
CA GLN A 482 41.07 1.10 -4.27
C GLN A 482 40.86 2.51 -3.73
N VAL A 483 39.79 2.71 -2.98
CA VAL A 483 39.41 4.02 -2.42
C VAL A 483 39.69 4.15 -0.93
N TYR A 484 39.91 3.03 -0.23
CA TYR A 484 40.16 3.02 1.21
C TYR A 484 41.04 1.84 1.65
N GLU A 485 41.88 2.09 2.66
CA GLU A 485 42.69 1.10 3.34
C GLU A 485 42.93 1.51 4.80
N HIS A 486 42.84 0.53 5.69
CA HIS A 486 43.27 0.62 7.07
C HIS A 486 43.92 -0.68 7.51
N ASP A 487 45.06 -0.57 8.18
CA ASP A 487 45.77 -1.68 8.79
C ASP A 487 45.76 -1.60 10.32
N GLY A 488 45.59 -2.74 10.97
CA GLY A 488 45.70 -2.88 12.43
C GLY A 488 44.35 -3.05 13.13
N ARG A 489 44.41 -3.14 14.46
CA ARG A 489 43.24 -3.34 15.32
C ARG A 489 42.71 -2.00 15.81
N ARG A 490 41.38 -1.85 15.81
CA ARG A 490 40.68 -0.72 16.42
C ARG A 490 39.33 -1.20 16.99
N ARG A 491 38.57 -0.27 17.55
CA ARG A 491 37.17 -0.52 17.91
C ARG A 491 36.30 0.01 16.78
N HIS A 492 35.42 -0.85 16.27
CA HIS A 492 34.40 -0.53 15.29
C HIS A 492 33.52 0.61 15.79
N ARG A 493 33.32 1.57 14.88
CA ARG A 493 32.34 2.66 14.91
C ARG A 493 31.97 2.98 13.46
N LEU A 494 30.76 3.45 13.20
CA LEU A 494 30.39 3.97 11.89
C LEU A 494 30.13 5.48 11.99
N PRO A 495 30.89 6.35 11.30
CA PRO A 495 32.13 6.06 10.59
C PRO A 495 33.34 6.05 11.55
N ASN A 496 34.23 5.07 11.39
CA ASN A 496 35.61 5.21 11.85
C ASN A 496 36.35 6.23 10.97
N ASP A 497 36.14 6.15 9.66
CA ASP A 497 36.74 7.03 8.66
C ASP A 497 35.71 7.44 7.61
N ARG A 498 35.89 8.66 7.08
CA ARG A 498 35.15 9.20 5.94
C ARG A 498 36.12 9.46 4.79
N ARG A 499 35.74 9.09 3.57
CA ARG A 499 36.50 9.37 2.35
C ARG A 499 35.60 9.93 1.27
N THR A 500 35.98 11.07 0.72
CA THR A 500 35.29 11.59 -0.46
C THR A 500 35.62 10.70 -1.66
N ILE A 501 34.59 10.20 -2.31
CA ILE A 501 34.67 9.36 -3.51
C ILE A 501 33.83 9.97 -4.64
N ARG A 502 34.12 9.57 -5.87
CA ARG A 502 33.28 9.86 -7.04
C ARG A 502 32.50 8.60 -7.39
N ILE A 503 31.19 8.72 -7.55
CA ILE A 503 30.31 7.65 -8.01
C ILE A 503 29.78 7.99 -9.40
N HIS A 504 29.62 6.99 -10.26
CA HIS A 504 29.13 7.17 -11.63
C HIS A 504 27.62 6.94 -11.69
N GLU A 505 26.94 7.61 -12.62
CA GLU A 505 25.54 7.32 -12.92
C GLU A 505 25.35 5.87 -13.38
N GLY A 506 24.27 5.24 -12.95
CA GLY A 506 23.98 3.83 -13.22
C GLY A 506 24.71 2.88 -12.26
N ASN A 507 25.03 1.69 -12.74
CA ASN A 507 25.57 0.62 -11.90
C ASN A 507 27.04 0.85 -11.50
N ASN A 508 27.34 0.63 -10.23
CA ASN A 508 28.68 0.68 -9.64
C ASN A 508 28.90 -0.59 -8.81
N THR A 509 30.14 -1.03 -8.69
CA THR A 509 30.50 -2.21 -7.87
C THR A 509 31.22 -1.78 -6.60
N VAL A 510 30.95 -2.45 -5.48
CA VAL A 510 31.70 -2.31 -4.23
C VAL A 510 32.25 -3.66 -3.79
N LEU A 511 33.56 -3.69 -3.51
CA LEU A 511 34.24 -4.84 -2.94
C LEU A 511 34.91 -4.42 -1.63
N VAL A 512 34.65 -5.19 -0.57
CA VAL A 512 35.26 -5.03 0.74
C VAL A 512 36.12 -6.23 1.03
N ARG A 513 37.32 -6.01 1.56
CA ARG A 513 38.10 -7.04 2.24
C ARG A 513 38.14 -6.71 3.72
N ALA A 514 37.73 -7.66 4.55
CA ALA A 514 37.84 -7.59 6.01
C ALA A 514 38.86 -8.63 6.50
N ASP A 515 39.82 -8.19 7.30
CA ASP A 515 40.84 -9.04 7.89
C ASP A 515 40.51 -9.42 9.33
N GLN A 516 40.86 -10.65 9.74
CA GLN A 516 40.70 -11.15 11.10
C GLN A 516 42.00 -11.72 11.66
N GLY A 517 42.33 -11.26 12.86
CA GLY A 517 43.42 -11.69 13.71
C GLY A 517 42.89 -12.38 14.96
N ARG A 518 42.17 -11.64 15.84
CA ARG A 518 41.47 -12.12 17.07
C ARG A 518 40.49 -11.07 17.66
N SER A 519 39.91 -10.18 16.86
CA SER A 519 38.89 -9.21 17.32
C SER A 519 37.49 -9.79 17.13
N ARG A 520 36.42 -8.96 17.13
CA ARG A 520 35.03 -9.39 16.89
C ARG A 520 34.67 -9.50 15.40
N PHE A 521 35.66 -9.45 14.50
CA PHE A 521 35.55 -9.62 13.05
C PHE A 521 34.32 -9.00 12.38
N ASP A 522 34.28 -7.68 12.38
CA ASP A 522 33.14 -6.95 11.85
C ASP A 522 33.54 -5.76 10.98
N PHE A 523 32.65 -5.41 10.06
CA PHE A 523 32.74 -4.20 9.25
C PHE A 523 31.37 -3.57 8.99
N SER A 524 31.38 -2.29 8.60
CA SER A 524 30.21 -1.55 8.12
C SER A 524 30.62 -0.62 6.98
N LEU A 525 29.70 -0.37 6.05
CA LEU A 525 29.90 0.54 4.92
C LEU A 525 28.61 1.25 4.55
N ASN A 526 28.68 2.56 4.37
CA ASN A 526 27.60 3.36 3.76
C ASN A 526 28.17 4.38 2.76
N ILE A 527 27.37 4.78 1.77
CA ILE A 527 27.69 5.79 0.75
C ILE A 527 26.74 6.97 0.94
N CYS A 528 27.24 7.99 1.63
CA CYS A 528 26.44 9.10 2.15
C CYS A 528 26.54 10.35 1.27
N GLU A 529 25.55 11.23 1.42
CA GLU A 529 25.62 12.59 0.89
C GLU A 529 26.81 13.36 1.51
N PRO A 530 27.51 14.22 0.75
CA PRO A 530 28.54 15.09 1.32
C PRO A 530 27.92 16.18 2.21
N GLU A 531 27.86 15.92 3.53
CA GLU A 531 27.33 16.83 4.54
C GLU A 531 28.37 17.10 5.63
N GLN A 532 28.65 18.38 5.89
CA GLN A 532 29.65 18.80 6.87
C GLN A 532 29.04 19.12 8.24
N ASP A 533 27.75 19.44 8.29
CA ASP A 533 27.04 19.67 9.53
C ASP A 533 26.62 18.33 10.13
N ALA A 534 27.32 17.93 11.19
CA ALA A 534 27.08 16.69 11.93
C ALA A 534 25.70 16.62 12.60
N ARG A 535 24.81 17.60 12.42
CA ARG A 535 23.40 17.51 12.81
C ARG A 535 22.52 16.83 11.76
N TYR A 536 22.99 16.75 10.52
CA TYR A 536 22.21 16.30 9.37
C TYR A 536 22.94 15.25 8.50
N ASP A 537 24.19 14.92 8.82
CA ASP A 537 25.00 14.03 8.00
C ASP A 537 24.57 12.55 8.06
N GLY A 538 25.19 11.73 7.22
CA GLY A 538 24.98 10.29 7.20
C GLY A 538 23.67 9.80 6.57
N ASN A 539 22.96 10.66 5.84
CA ASN A 539 21.95 10.16 4.89
C ASN A 539 22.67 9.47 3.72
N ARG A 540 22.22 8.29 3.32
CA ARG A 540 22.62 7.68 2.05
C ARG A 540 22.29 8.62 0.90
N VAL A 541 23.12 8.63 -0.13
CA VAL A 541 22.85 9.36 -1.37
C VAL A 541 21.43 9.04 -1.84
N TRP A 542 20.61 10.08 -2.02
CA TRP A 542 19.22 9.95 -2.45
C TRP A 542 19.10 9.16 -3.76
N GLY A 543 18.22 8.17 -3.78
CA GLY A 543 18.00 7.29 -4.93
C GLY A 543 19.04 6.17 -5.09
N LEU A 544 20.06 6.09 -4.24
CA LEU A 544 21.04 5.01 -4.30
C LEU A 544 20.46 3.70 -3.73
N LYS A 545 20.46 2.64 -4.54
CA LYS A 545 19.97 1.31 -4.17
C LYS A 545 21.12 0.30 -4.21
N PHE A 546 21.32 -0.46 -3.13
CA PHE A 546 22.27 -1.57 -3.09
C PHE A 546 21.64 -2.85 -3.63
N THR A 547 22.40 -3.63 -4.39
CA THR A 547 21.98 -4.91 -4.98
C THR A 547 23.14 -5.91 -4.96
N VAL A 548 22.90 -7.13 -5.43
CA VAL A 548 23.93 -8.12 -5.76
C VAL A 548 23.68 -8.60 -7.19
N PRO A 549 24.69 -9.12 -7.91
CA PRO A 549 24.50 -9.59 -9.29
C PRO A 549 23.45 -10.69 -9.37
N ASP A 550 22.58 -10.63 -10.38
CA ASP A 550 21.61 -11.68 -10.64
C ASP A 550 22.34 -12.92 -11.19
N GLY A 551 22.18 -14.06 -10.52
CA GLY A 551 22.86 -15.32 -10.87
C GLY A 551 22.32 -16.02 -12.12
N THR A 552 21.46 -15.37 -12.90
CA THR A 552 20.75 -15.93 -14.06
C THR A 552 20.87 -14.99 -15.26
N SER A 553 21.39 -15.50 -16.38
CA SER A 553 20.96 -15.02 -17.69
C SER A 553 19.44 -15.20 -17.76
N ASP A 554 18.69 -14.13 -18.06
CA ASP A 554 17.23 -14.10 -18.23
C ASP A 554 16.48 -14.98 -17.21
N THR A 555 16.22 -14.45 -16.01
CA THR A 555 15.02 -14.79 -15.22
C THR A 555 14.94 -13.85 -14.04
N ALA A 556 13.87 -13.04 -14.03
CA ALA A 556 13.48 -12.15 -12.96
C ALA A 556 13.33 -12.91 -11.64
N MET A 557 13.59 -12.21 -10.54
CA MET A 557 13.41 -12.69 -9.17
C MET A 557 11.93 -13.02 -8.90
N GLU A 558 11.55 -14.29 -9.04
CA GLU A 558 10.39 -14.88 -8.39
C GLU A 558 10.80 -15.42 -7.01
N GLN A 559 10.37 -14.78 -5.91
CA GLN A 559 10.23 -15.37 -4.56
C GLN A 559 9.25 -14.48 -3.75
N THR A 560 8.15 -14.89 -3.11
CA THR A 560 7.39 -16.13 -3.00
C THR A 560 6.00 -15.71 -2.46
N GLU A 561 4.92 -15.80 -3.24
CA GLU A 561 3.54 -15.74 -2.72
C GLU A 561 2.96 -17.16 -2.78
N LEU A 562 2.13 -17.54 -1.80
CA LEU A 562 0.77 -18.11 -1.97
C LEU A 562 0.31 -18.88 -0.72
N ALA A 563 -0.58 -18.25 0.06
CA ALA A 563 -1.63 -18.97 0.77
C ALA A 563 -2.86 -19.04 -0.16
N PHE A 564 -3.49 -20.20 -0.26
CA PHE A 564 -4.65 -20.43 -1.12
C PHE A 564 -5.94 -19.87 -0.52
N ASP A 565 -6.77 -19.25 -1.37
CA ASP A 565 -8.15 -18.78 -1.11
C ASP A 565 -9.17 -19.93 -0.90
N THR A 566 -8.93 -20.79 0.10
CA THR A 566 -9.96 -21.69 0.63
C THR A 566 -9.61 -21.98 2.10
N PRO A 567 -10.35 -21.44 3.08
CA PRO A 567 -10.09 -21.74 4.48
C PRO A 567 -10.31 -23.24 4.77
N GLY A 568 -9.23 -24.00 4.94
CA GLY A 568 -9.24 -25.27 5.67
C GLY A 568 -9.47 -26.58 4.90
N GLU A 569 -9.70 -26.58 3.58
CA GLU A 569 -9.77 -27.83 2.81
C GLU A 569 -8.49 -28.12 2.01
N LYS A 570 -7.90 -29.30 2.20
CA LYS A 570 -6.80 -29.78 1.35
C LYS A 570 -7.35 -30.08 -0.04
N LEU A 571 -6.67 -29.60 -1.08
CA LEU A 571 -6.94 -29.99 -2.47
C LEU A 571 -7.13 -31.51 -2.57
N PRO A 572 -8.21 -32.00 -3.21
CA PRO A 572 -8.45 -33.42 -3.33
C PRO A 572 -7.32 -34.11 -4.11
N GLU A 573 -6.90 -35.28 -3.63
CA GLU A 573 -5.82 -36.06 -4.23
C GLU A 573 -6.14 -36.38 -5.70
N GLY A 574 -5.33 -35.84 -6.62
CA GLY A 574 -5.52 -36.02 -8.07
C GLY A 574 -6.10 -34.80 -8.82
N ALA A 575 -6.36 -33.68 -8.15
CA ALA A 575 -6.66 -32.41 -8.81
C ALA A 575 -5.41 -31.81 -9.50
N ILE A 576 -5.61 -31.16 -10.64
CA ILE A 576 -4.61 -30.32 -11.31
C ILE A 576 -4.95 -28.87 -11.00
N VAL A 577 -3.97 -28.12 -10.47
CA VAL A 577 -4.17 -26.72 -10.08
C VAL A 577 -2.93 -25.90 -10.45
N LEU A 578 -3.15 -24.76 -11.08
CA LEU A 578 -2.15 -23.74 -11.37
C LEU A 578 -2.10 -22.78 -10.18
N GLU A 579 -1.16 -22.99 -9.27
CA GLU A 579 -1.15 -22.31 -7.97
C GLU A 579 -1.12 -20.78 -8.10
N LYS A 580 -0.34 -20.27 -9.06
CA LYS A 580 -0.14 -18.83 -9.31
C LYS A 580 -1.30 -18.12 -10.02
N ALA A 581 -2.17 -18.85 -10.71
CA ALA A 581 -3.29 -18.24 -11.41
C ALA A 581 -4.32 -17.72 -10.40
N ARG A 582 -4.66 -16.42 -10.49
CA ARG A 582 -5.59 -15.74 -9.58
C ARG A 582 -6.35 -14.64 -10.31
N PHE A 583 -7.58 -14.38 -9.87
CA PHE A 583 -8.34 -13.22 -10.30
C PHE A 583 -7.72 -11.94 -9.72
N MET A 584 -7.66 -10.87 -10.51
CA MET A 584 -7.20 -9.56 -10.06
C MET A 584 -8.39 -8.68 -9.72
N ARG A 585 -8.35 -7.98 -8.59
CA ARG A 585 -9.49 -7.19 -8.10
C ARG A 585 -9.74 -5.97 -9.00
N HIS A 586 -10.82 -6.02 -9.78
CA HIS A 586 -11.31 -4.96 -10.66
C HIS A 586 -12.84 -4.87 -10.58
N THR A 587 -13.39 -3.67 -10.72
CA THR A 587 -14.85 -3.49 -10.89
C THR A 587 -15.26 -3.99 -12.28
N ASP A 588 -14.41 -3.81 -13.29
CA ASP A 588 -14.53 -4.53 -14.56
C ASP A 588 -14.08 -5.99 -14.41
N LEU A 589 -15.05 -6.87 -14.16
CA LEU A 589 -14.80 -8.29 -13.85
C LEU A 589 -14.15 -9.05 -15.02
N VAL A 590 -14.38 -8.64 -16.26
CA VAL A 590 -13.69 -9.24 -17.42
C VAL A 590 -12.20 -8.94 -17.35
N ILE A 591 -11.86 -7.69 -17.01
CA ILE A 591 -10.46 -7.27 -16.85
C ILE A 591 -9.79 -7.98 -15.68
N GLY A 592 -10.48 -8.17 -14.55
CA GLY A 592 -9.94 -8.94 -13.44
C GLY A 592 -9.58 -10.38 -13.81
N GLY A 593 -10.39 -11.01 -14.66
CA GLY A 593 -10.09 -12.32 -15.24
C GLY A 593 -8.92 -12.27 -16.23
N LEU A 594 -8.94 -11.34 -17.18
CA LEU A 594 -7.92 -11.21 -18.22
C LEU A 594 -6.55 -10.88 -17.62
N GLU A 595 -6.47 -9.92 -16.71
CA GLU A 595 -5.23 -9.56 -16.02
C GLU A 595 -4.69 -10.72 -15.20
N GLY A 596 -5.58 -11.46 -14.51
CA GLY A 596 -5.20 -12.66 -13.78
C GLY A 596 -4.54 -13.74 -14.64
N VAL A 597 -5.07 -13.96 -15.84
CA VAL A 597 -4.48 -14.90 -16.80
C VAL A 597 -3.20 -14.34 -17.42
N VAL A 598 -3.17 -13.08 -17.86
CA VAL A 598 -1.98 -12.50 -18.50
C VAL A 598 -0.82 -12.44 -17.51
N ARG A 599 -1.04 -12.04 -16.25
CA ARG A 599 0.01 -12.06 -15.22
C ARG A 599 0.58 -13.44 -14.95
N HIS A 600 -0.24 -14.50 -15.08
CA HIS A 600 0.24 -15.87 -14.99
C HIS A 600 1.13 -16.27 -16.19
N LEU A 601 0.96 -15.63 -17.35
CA LEU A 601 1.72 -15.91 -18.57
C LEU A 601 2.91 -14.93 -18.79
N ASP A 602 2.80 -13.71 -18.26
CA ASP A 602 3.71 -12.57 -18.38
C ASP A 602 3.57 -11.68 -17.13
N GLU A 603 4.46 -11.85 -16.15
CA GLU A 603 4.33 -11.28 -14.80
C GLU A 603 4.39 -9.73 -14.76
N ASP A 604 4.92 -9.09 -15.80
CA ASP A 604 5.25 -7.66 -15.82
C ASP A 604 4.20 -6.76 -16.49
N VAL A 605 3.01 -7.29 -16.83
CA VAL A 605 1.97 -6.48 -17.48
C VAL A 605 1.28 -5.51 -16.48
N PRO A 606 1.28 -4.19 -16.73
CA PRO A 606 0.55 -3.27 -15.87
C PRO A 606 -0.97 -3.27 -16.19
N PRO A 607 -1.87 -3.04 -15.21
CA PRO A 607 -3.32 -3.11 -15.40
C PRO A 607 -3.86 -2.21 -16.52
N TYR A 608 -3.35 -0.98 -16.59
CA TYR A 608 -3.77 -0.01 -17.60
C TYR A 608 -3.45 -0.49 -19.02
N ARG A 609 -2.44 -1.36 -19.20
CA ARG A 609 -2.15 -1.97 -20.49
C ARG A 609 -3.15 -3.07 -20.82
N VAL A 610 -3.57 -3.88 -19.85
CA VAL A 610 -4.61 -4.90 -20.06
C VAL A 610 -5.96 -4.25 -20.40
N MET A 611 -6.42 -3.30 -19.57
CA MET A 611 -7.69 -2.61 -19.77
C MET A 611 -7.68 -1.69 -21.00
N GLY A 612 -6.56 -1.03 -21.27
CA GLY A 612 -6.40 -0.13 -22.41
C GLY A 612 -6.30 -0.87 -23.74
N ALA A 613 -5.44 -1.90 -23.85
CA ALA A 613 -5.23 -2.63 -25.10
C ALA A 613 -6.46 -3.44 -25.56
N THR A 614 -7.30 -3.86 -24.62
CA THR A 614 -8.58 -4.52 -24.89
C THR A 614 -9.72 -3.54 -25.17
N GLY A 615 -9.48 -2.24 -25.00
CA GLY A 615 -10.46 -1.19 -25.25
C GLY A 615 -11.47 -0.95 -24.13
N HIS A 616 -11.49 -1.78 -23.08
CA HIS A 616 -12.44 -1.67 -21.98
C HIS A 616 -12.37 -0.31 -21.27
N ALA A 617 -11.18 0.29 -21.19
CA ALA A 617 -10.96 1.62 -20.59
C ALA A 617 -11.84 2.73 -21.22
N PHE A 618 -12.28 2.55 -22.47
CA PHE A 618 -13.03 3.53 -23.24
C PHE A 618 -14.52 3.18 -23.39
N ARG A 619 -14.96 2.04 -22.84
CA ARG A 619 -16.35 1.60 -22.95
C ARG A 619 -17.21 2.23 -21.87
N PHE A 620 -18.41 2.67 -22.24
CA PHE A 620 -19.41 3.12 -21.29
C PHE A 620 -20.81 2.80 -21.82
N CYS A 621 -21.62 2.17 -20.97
CA CYS A 621 -22.99 1.77 -21.28
C CYS A 621 -23.87 1.94 -20.04
N VAL A 622 -25.07 2.47 -20.24
CA VAL A 622 -26.12 2.61 -19.22
C VAL A 622 -27.38 1.98 -19.77
N ALA A 623 -28.02 1.12 -18.99
CA ALA A 623 -29.33 0.58 -19.30
C ALA A 623 -30.44 1.45 -18.69
N ASP A 624 -31.69 1.25 -19.14
CA ASP A 624 -32.85 1.84 -18.47
C ASP A 624 -32.78 1.64 -16.96
N SER A 625 -33.18 2.65 -16.22
CA SER A 625 -33.09 2.73 -14.77
C SER A 625 -31.69 2.71 -14.18
N VAL A 626 -30.64 2.86 -15.01
CA VAL A 626 -29.23 2.65 -14.60
C VAL A 626 -29.01 1.27 -13.97
N SER A 627 -29.74 0.26 -14.45
CA SER A 627 -29.61 -1.10 -13.89
C SER A 627 -28.22 -1.71 -14.15
N PRO A 628 -27.78 -2.69 -13.33
CA PRO A 628 -26.51 -3.40 -13.51
C PRO A 628 -26.35 -4.05 -14.90
N ALA A 629 -27.46 -4.28 -15.61
CA ALA A 629 -27.46 -4.77 -16.98
C ALA A 629 -26.63 -3.89 -17.93
N GLY A 630 -26.57 -2.57 -17.69
CA GLY A 630 -25.76 -1.67 -18.51
C GLY A 630 -24.26 -1.98 -18.41
N THR A 631 -23.79 -2.28 -17.21
CA THR A 631 -22.38 -2.60 -16.92
C THR A 631 -21.92 -3.96 -17.43
N SER A 632 -22.88 -4.88 -17.58
CA SER A 632 -22.66 -6.24 -18.12
C SER A 632 -22.96 -6.35 -19.62
N GLU A 633 -23.34 -5.25 -20.29
CA GLU A 633 -23.42 -5.22 -21.76
C GLU A 633 -22.00 -5.22 -22.32
N ILE A 634 -21.59 -6.40 -22.80
CA ILE A 634 -20.33 -6.60 -23.49
C ILE A 634 -20.53 -7.59 -24.64
N ASP A 635 -20.11 -7.19 -25.83
CA ASP A 635 -20.03 -8.08 -27.00
C ASP A 635 -18.66 -8.74 -27.05
N VAL A 636 -18.47 -9.79 -26.25
CA VAL A 636 -17.21 -10.56 -26.22
C VAL A 636 -16.89 -11.15 -27.61
N PRO A 637 -17.82 -11.85 -28.30
CA PRO A 637 -17.52 -12.43 -29.62
C PRO A 637 -17.14 -11.39 -30.67
N GLY A 638 -17.84 -10.26 -30.73
CA GLY A 638 -17.57 -9.19 -31.69
C GLY A 638 -16.27 -8.43 -31.43
N ASN A 639 -15.74 -8.49 -30.21
CA ASN A 639 -14.49 -7.85 -29.80
C ASN A 639 -13.33 -8.81 -29.58
N LEU A 640 -13.43 -10.06 -30.04
CA LEU A 640 -12.40 -11.08 -29.80
C LEU A 640 -10.99 -10.63 -30.21
N ALA A 641 -10.88 -9.93 -31.35
CA ALA A 641 -9.62 -9.38 -31.85
C ALA A 641 -8.97 -8.37 -30.88
N MET A 642 -9.77 -7.60 -30.13
CA MET A 642 -9.25 -6.65 -29.14
C MET A 642 -8.60 -7.38 -27.96
N TYR A 643 -9.13 -8.54 -27.57
CA TYR A 643 -8.50 -9.34 -26.52
C TYR A 643 -7.16 -9.95 -26.99
N GLU A 644 -7.00 -10.23 -28.28
CA GLU A 644 -5.73 -10.71 -28.84
C GLU A 644 -4.62 -9.64 -28.84
N ASN A 645 -4.96 -8.36 -28.63
CA ASN A 645 -3.97 -7.28 -28.44
C ASN A 645 -3.10 -7.48 -27.19
N LEU A 646 -3.51 -8.36 -26.28
CA LEU A 646 -2.72 -8.80 -25.13
C LEU A 646 -1.52 -9.68 -25.53
N GLY A 647 -1.38 -10.01 -26.82
CA GLY A 647 -0.23 -10.78 -27.32
C GLY A 647 -0.46 -12.29 -27.31
N TYR A 648 -1.72 -12.74 -27.30
CA TYR A 648 -2.08 -14.16 -27.31
C TYR A 648 -3.24 -14.42 -28.27
N ALA A 649 -3.24 -15.57 -28.93
CA ALA A 649 -4.44 -16.05 -29.61
C ALA A 649 -5.51 -16.36 -28.56
N ILE A 650 -6.77 -16.00 -28.79
CA ILE A 650 -7.85 -16.27 -27.83
C ILE A 650 -8.99 -16.99 -28.52
N GLN A 651 -9.35 -18.15 -27.99
CA GLN A 651 -10.57 -18.86 -28.38
C GLN A 651 -11.69 -18.52 -27.40
N HIS A 652 -12.82 -18.08 -27.93
CA HIS A 652 -14.06 -17.92 -27.17
C HIS A 652 -14.99 -19.10 -27.41
N ILE A 653 -15.60 -19.61 -26.34
CA ILE A 653 -16.68 -20.60 -26.40
C ILE A 653 -17.88 -20.01 -25.68
N GLY A 654 -18.95 -19.72 -26.42
CA GLY A 654 -20.20 -19.25 -25.83
C GLY A 654 -21.45 -19.94 -26.40
N ALA A 655 -22.50 -19.93 -25.58
CA ALA A 655 -23.83 -20.47 -25.86
C ALA A 655 -24.82 -19.98 -24.79
N ASP A 656 -26.06 -19.71 -25.19
CA ASP A 656 -27.15 -19.43 -24.25
C ASP A 656 -27.72 -20.74 -23.70
N VAL A 657 -28.20 -20.75 -22.45
CA VAL A 657 -28.73 -21.98 -21.83
C VAL A 657 -29.94 -22.57 -22.59
N ASP A 658 -30.67 -21.72 -23.31
CA ASP A 658 -31.84 -22.09 -24.11
C ASP A 658 -31.47 -22.62 -25.51
N ASP A 659 -30.19 -22.56 -25.90
CA ASP A 659 -29.73 -23.10 -27.17
C ASP A 659 -29.83 -24.63 -27.15
N GLY A 660 -30.42 -25.20 -28.21
CA GLY A 660 -30.52 -26.67 -28.35
C GLY A 660 -29.17 -27.38 -28.36
N GLU A 661 -28.09 -26.65 -28.67
CA GLU A 661 -26.70 -27.12 -28.68
C GLU A 661 -25.95 -26.85 -27.35
N PHE A 662 -26.60 -26.25 -26.34
CA PHE A 662 -25.95 -25.87 -25.08
C PHE A 662 -25.22 -27.04 -24.39
N PRO A 663 -25.79 -28.25 -24.26
CA PRO A 663 -25.07 -29.38 -23.66
C PRO A 663 -23.79 -29.76 -24.42
N GLU A 664 -23.81 -29.65 -25.75
CA GLU A 664 -22.63 -29.95 -26.58
C GLU A 664 -21.57 -28.86 -26.43
N ARG A 665 -21.98 -27.60 -26.29
CA ARG A 665 -21.08 -26.47 -26.02
C ARG A 665 -20.52 -26.48 -24.60
N GLN A 666 -21.29 -26.92 -23.62
CA GLN A 666 -20.87 -27.10 -22.23
C GLN A 666 -19.78 -28.18 -22.14
N GLN A 667 -19.99 -29.32 -22.82
CA GLN A 667 -18.97 -30.35 -22.94
C GLN A 667 -17.71 -29.85 -23.66
N GLN A 668 -17.87 -29.08 -24.74
CA GLN A 668 -16.74 -28.50 -25.47
C GLN A 668 -15.96 -27.50 -24.60
N ALA A 669 -16.65 -26.68 -23.80
CA ALA A 669 -16.04 -25.75 -22.85
C ALA A 669 -15.23 -26.49 -21.79
N TRP A 670 -15.80 -27.54 -21.19
CA TRP A 670 -15.11 -28.40 -20.24
C TRP A 670 -13.81 -28.96 -20.84
N GLU A 671 -13.88 -29.60 -22.01
CA GLU A 671 -12.72 -30.19 -22.68
C GLU A 671 -11.64 -29.15 -23.02
N ALA A 672 -12.04 -27.95 -23.42
CA ALA A 672 -11.11 -26.87 -23.74
C ALA A 672 -10.44 -26.28 -22.50
N ILE A 673 -11.19 -26.14 -21.40
CA ILE A 673 -10.67 -25.68 -20.10
C ILE A 673 -9.66 -26.69 -19.57
N THR A 674 -10.01 -27.98 -19.49
CA THR A 674 -9.10 -29.00 -18.95
C THR A 674 -7.83 -29.12 -19.79
N ALA A 675 -7.96 -29.10 -21.13
CA ALA A 675 -6.80 -29.07 -22.03
C ALA A 675 -5.97 -27.78 -21.91
N SER A 676 -6.53 -26.69 -21.40
CA SER A 676 -5.81 -25.45 -21.05
C SER A 676 -5.01 -25.58 -19.78
N LEU A 677 -5.62 -26.15 -18.75
CA LEU A 677 -4.97 -26.37 -17.48
C LEU A 677 -3.84 -27.40 -17.61
N ASP A 678 -4.03 -28.44 -18.42
CA ASP A 678 -3.00 -29.45 -18.73
C ASP A 678 -1.73 -28.85 -19.37
N ARG A 679 -1.87 -27.78 -20.15
CA ARG A 679 -0.74 -27.05 -20.76
C ARG A 679 -0.21 -25.91 -19.89
N GLY A 680 -0.71 -25.76 -18.66
CA GLY A 680 -0.24 -24.76 -17.71
C GLY A 680 -0.86 -23.37 -17.89
N THR A 681 -1.95 -23.24 -18.64
CA THR A 681 -2.58 -21.94 -18.95
C THR A 681 -3.98 -21.87 -18.34
N PRO A 682 -4.26 -20.92 -17.43
CA PRO A 682 -5.59 -20.75 -16.86
C PRO A 682 -6.60 -20.29 -17.93
N ALA A 683 -7.87 -20.51 -17.65
CA ALA A 683 -8.99 -20.06 -18.48
C ALA A 683 -9.81 -19.01 -17.72
N ILE A 684 -10.76 -18.37 -18.40
CA ILE A 684 -11.77 -17.51 -17.76
C ILE A 684 -13.13 -18.09 -18.07
N ALA A 685 -14.01 -18.13 -17.07
CA ALA A 685 -15.39 -18.58 -17.23
C ALA A 685 -16.37 -17.55 -16.64
N ARG A 686 -17.48 -17.34 -17.34
CA ARG A 686 -18.60 -16.52 -16.87
C ARG A 686 -19.57 -17.33 -16.00
N PHE A 687 -20.06 -16.71 -14.94
CA PHE A 687 -21.13 -17.19 -14.06
C PHE A 687 -22.10 -16.04 -13.80
N GLY A 688 -23.25 -16.03 -14.47
CA GLY A 688 -24.14 -14.87 -14.48
C GLY A 688 -23.46 -13.62 -15.08
N ILE A 689 -23.29 -12.56 -14.29
CA ILE A 689 -22.52 -11.36 -14.69
C ILE A 689 -21.02 -11.44 -14.36
N PHE A 690 -20.58 -12.47 -13.63
CA PHE A 690 -19.22 -12.55 -13.10
C PHE A 690 -18.26 -13.31 -14.01
N TYR A 691 -16.99 -12.88 -14.11
CA TYR A 691 -15.95 -13.54 -14.90
C TYR A 691 -14.78 -13.96 -14.00
N TRP A 692 -14.59 -15.26 -13.80
CA TRP A 692 -13.60 -15.79 -12.86
C TRP A 692 -12.47 -16.55 -13.55
N VAL A 693 -11.29 -16.53 -12.92
CA VAL A 693 -10.12 -17.30 -13.39
C VAL A 693 -10.32 -18.76 -13.01
N VAL A 694 -10.42 -19.64 -14.00
CA VAL A 694 -10.39 -21.08 -13.79
C VAL A 694 -8.94 -21.53 -13.69
N LYS A 695 -8.54 -21.96 -12.50
CA LYS A 695 -7.15 -22.30 -12.16
C LYS A 695 -6.90 -23.79 -11.95
N GLY A 696 -7.93 -24.62 -11.89
CA GLY A 696 -7.74 -26.05 -11.70
C GLY A 696 -8.96 -26.88 -12.07
N TYR A 697 -8.78 -28.20 -12.07
CA TYR A 697 -9.86 -29.17 -12.23
C TYR A 697 -9.54 -30.53 -11.60
N HIS A 698 -10.57 -31.36 -11.41
CA HIS A 698 -10.42 -32.74 -10.96
C HIS A 698 -11.15 -33.71 -11.91
N GLU A 699 -10.38 -34.43 -12.73
CA GLU A 699 -10.89 -35.29 -13.82
C GLU A 699 -12.00 -36.25 -13.38
N LYS A 700 -11.82 -37.02 -12.29
CA LYS A 700 -12.82 -38.03 -11.88
C LYS A 700 -14.07 -37.47 -11.22
N LYS A 701 -14.00 -36.23 -10.72
CA LYS A 701 -15.13 -35.56 -10.06
C LYS A 701 -15.89 -34.67 -11.04
N GLU A 702 -15.29 -34.38 -12.20
CA GLU A 702 -15.82 -33.45 -13.20
C GLU A 702 -16.11 -32.07 -12.57
N GLU A 703 -15.17 -31.60 -11.74
CA GLU A 703 -15.21 -30.28 -11.08
C GLU A 703 -14.06 -29.38 -11.57
N ILE A 704 -14.32 -28.07 -11.74
CA ILE A 704 -13.32 -27.02 -11.89
C ILE A 704 -13.15 -26.20 -10.60
N TYR A 705 -11.96 -25.65 -10.42
CA TYR A 705 -11.60 -24.76 -9.32
C TYR A 705 -11.35 -23.35 -9.87
N ILE A 706 -11.98 -22.36 -9.26
CA ILE A 706 -11.89 -20.97 -9.68
C ILE A 706 -11.20 -20.10 -8.62
N SER A 707 -10.65 -18.98 -9.05
CA SER A 707 -10.27 -17.84 -8.22
C SER A 707 -11.26 -16.71 -8.51
N SER A 708 -11.88 -16.19 -7.47
CA SER A 708 -12.93 -15.17 -7.52
C SER A 708 -12.61 -14.02 -6.55
N TRP A 709 -13.41 -12.95 -6.61
CA TRP A 709 -13.21 -11.74 -5.82
C TRP A 709 -13.27 -11.94 -4.28
N GLY A 710 -14.14 -12.83 -3.78
CA GLY A 710 -14.39 -13.03 -2.34
C GLY A 710 -13.67 -14.23 -1.69
N GLY A 711 -12.88 -15.00 -2.47
CA GLY A 711 -12.31 -16.27 -2.01
C GLY A 711 -13.35 -17.34 -1.68
N GLY A 712 -12.95 -18.61 -1.54
CA GLY A 712 -13.81 -19.65 -0.94
C GLY A 712 -15.03 -20.12 -1.73
N VAL A 713 -15.02 -20.07 -3.07
CA VAL A 713 -16.12 -20.63 -3.87
C VAL A 713 -16.01 -22.17 -3.95
N GLU A 714 -17.13 -22.86 -3.77
CA GLU A 714 -17.21 -24.32 -3.94
C GLU A 714 -16.78 -24.73 -5.36
N PRO A 715 -16.17 -25.92 -5.53
CA PRO A 715 -15.82 -26.44 -6.85
C PRO A 715 -17.05 -26.49 -7.76
N VAL A 716 -16.91 -26.04 -9.00
CA VAL A 716 -18.02 -25.99 -9.96
C VAL A 716 -18.03 -27.28 -10.78
N SER A 717 -19.14 -28.02 -10.76
CA SER A 717 -19.28 -29.24 -11.56
C SER A 717 -19.45 -28.94 -13.05
N LEU A 718 -19.22 -29.92 -13.92
CA LEU A 718 -19.49 -29.83 -15.35
C LEU A 718 -20.95 -29.47 -15.63
N GLU A 719 -21.91 -30.05 -14.89
CA GLU A 719 -23.34 -29.78 -15.06
C GLU A 719 -23.69 -28.31 -14.72
N ASP A 720 -22.93 -27.73 -13.78
CA ASP A 720 -23.10 -26.37 -13.28
C ASP A 720 -22.39 -25.31 -14.15
N LEU A 721 -21.46 -25.71 -15.02
CA LEU A 721 -20.71 -24.81 -15.89
C LEU A 721 -21.63 -24.07 -16.88
N GLY A 722 -21.81 -22.77 -16.68
CA GLY A 722 -22.69 -21.94 -17.51
C GLY A 722 -24.19 -22.05 -17.17
N THR A 723 -24.58 -22.86 -16.19
CA THR A 723 -25.96 -22.93 -15.68
C THR A 723 -26.12 -22.21 -14.34
N LEU A 724 -25.01 -22.03 -13.60
CA LEU A 724 -24.98 -21.19 -12.40
C LEU A 724 -25.14 -19.70 -12.76
N ALA A 725 -26.17 -19.08 -12.19
CA ALA A 725 -26.37 -17.64 -12.23
C ALA A 725 -27.05 -17.18 -10.94
N GLU A 726 -26.30 -16.54 -10.06
CA GLU A 726 -26.85 -15.85 -8.89
C GLU A 726 -27.47 -14.50 -9.29
N VAL A 727 -26.82 -13.80 -10.24
CA VAL A 727 -27.24 -12.52 -10.81
C VAL A 727 -26.99 -12.52 -12.32
N GLY A 728 -27.98 -12.09 -13.11
CA GLY A 728 -27.92 -12.09 -14.58
C GLY A 728 -28.38 -13.41 -15.21
N ALA A 729 -28.24 -13.51 -16.54
CA ALA A 729 -28.66 -14.69 -17.28
C ALA A 729 -27.56 -15.77 -17.31
N PRO A 730 -27.89 -17.05 -17.07
CA PRO A 730 -26.96 -18.16 -17.28
C PRO A 730 -26.57 -18.29 -18.75
N GLY A 731 -25.37 -18.78 -19.00
CA GLY A 731 -24.81 -18.96 -20.32
C GLY A 731 -23.31 -19.24 -20.23
N LEU A 732 -22.73 -19.67 -21.34
CA LEU A 732 -21.29 -19.87 -21.47
C LEU A 732 -20.66 -18.63 -22.09
N ASP A 733 -19.61 -18.14 -21.45
CA ASP A 733 -18.61 -17.25 -22.05
C ASP A 733 -17.25 -17.64 -21.49
N ILE A 734 -16.51 -18.43 -22.26
CA ILE A 734 -15.24 -19.02 -21.84
C ILE A 734 -14.11 -18.49 -22.70
N PHE A 735 -13.04 -18.01 -22.06
CA PHE A 735 -11.82 -17.57 -22.73
C PHE A 735 -10.72 -18.61 -22.55
N ILE A 736 -10.20 -19.11 -23.67
CA ILE A 736 -9.10 -20.06 -23.73
C ILE A 736 -7.90 -19.40 -24.41
N PHE A 737 -6.83 -19.16 -23.65
CA PHE A 737 -5.62 -18.49 -24.11
C PHE A 737 -4.70 -19.45 -24.86
N GLY A 738 -4.51 -19.22 -26.16
CA GLY A 738 -3.67 -20.01 -27.05
C GLY A 738 -2.21 -19.56 -27.07
N ALA A 739 -1.56 -19.80 -28.21
CA ALA A 739 -0.14 -19.48 -28.38
C ALA A 739 0.11 -17.95 -28.38
N PRO A 740 1.30 -17.51 -27.91
CA PRO A 740 1.72 -16.12 -28.03
C PRO A 740 1.66 -15.62 -29.47
N ARG A 741 1.28 -14.36 -29.61
CA ARG A 741 1.12 -13.65 -30.87
C ARG A 741 1.89 -12.34 -30.80
N GLN A 742 2.66 -12.06 -31.84
CA GLN A 742 3.31 -10.75 -31.96
C GLN A 742 2.28 -9.69 -32.32
N VAL A 743 2.24 -8.62 -31.54
CA VAL A 743 1.41 -7.43 -31.76
C VAL A 743 2.30 -6.21 -32.00
N ASP A 744 1.88 -5.30 -32.87
CA ASP A 744 2.55 -4.02 -33.08
C ASP A 744 1.92 -2.98 -32.14
N PRO A 745 2.65 -2.46 -31.14
CA PRO A 745 2.09 -1.51 -30.17
C PRO A 745 1.52 -0.24 -30.80
N VAL A 746 2.04 0.20 -31.95
CA VAL A 746 1.52 1.37 -32.66
C VAL A 746 0.17 1.04 -33.33
N ALA A 747 0.08 -0.14 -33.94
CA ALA A 747 -1.17 -0.62 -34.53
C ALA A 747 -2.24 -0.84 -33.47
N VAL A 748 -1.89 -1.47 -32.34
CA VAL A 748 -2.79 -1.68 -31.19
C VAL A 748 -3.31 -0.35 -30.67
N ALA A 749 -2.43 0.62 -30.40
CA ALA A 749 -2.86 1.92 -29.89
C ALA A 749 -3.81 2.63 -30.88
N ARG A 750 -3.55 2.52 -32.18
CA ARG A 750 -4.44 3.05 -33.21
C ARG A 750 -5.81 2.34 -33.21
N GLU A 751 -5.83 1.01 -33.16
CA GLU A 751 -7.08 0.23 -33.11
C GLU A 751 -7.91 0.55 -31.86
N VAL A 752 -7.25 0.73 -30.71
CA VAL A 752 -7.89 1.15 -29.46
C VAL A 752 -8.51 2.54 -29.59
N ILE A 753 -7.82 3.50 -30.22
CA ILE A 753 -8.38 4.84 -30.45
C ILE A 753 -9.58 4.78 -31.41
N GLU A 754 -9.50 3.99 -32.48
CA GLU A 754 -10.62 3.78 -33.41
C GLU A 754 -11.82 3.11 -32.71
N LEU A 755 -11.60 2.19 -31.78
CA LEU A 755 -12.64 1.61 -30.94
C LEU A 755 -13.21 2.63 -29.95
N ALA A 756 -12.36 3.39 -29.25
CA ALA A 756 -12.79 4.41 -28.30
C ALA A 756 -13.75 5.42 -28.94
N LEU A 757 -13.41 5.90 -30.14
CA LEU A 757 -14.28 6.80 -30.91
C LEU A 757 -15.58 6.13 -31.37
N ARG A 758 -15.52 4.84 -31.72
CA ARG A 758 -16.71 4.06 -32.10
C ARG A 758 -17.65 3.88 -30.93
N GLU A 759 -17.13 3.55 -29.74
CA GLU A 759 -17.90 3.36 -28.52
C GLU A 759 -18.47 4.69 -28.01
N ALA A 760 -17.70 5.78 -28.08
CA ALA A 760 -18.16 7.12 -27.71
C ALA A 760 -19.38 7.60 -28.52
N HIS A 761 -19.47 7.19 -29.78
CA HIS A 761 -20.55 7.55 -30.72
C HIS A 761 -21.47 6.35 -31.07
N ARG A 762 -21.41 5.25 -30.32
CA ARG A 762 -22.20 4.04 -30.61
C ARG A 762 -23.69 4.37 -30.50
N PRO A 763 -24.51 4.08 -31.52
CA PRO A 763 -25.94 4.37 -31.46
C PRO A 763 -26.63 3.62 -30.32
N SER A 764 -27.38 4.36 -29.50
CA SER A 764 -28.23 3.78 -28.45
C SER A 764 -29.36 2.91 -29.03
N THR A 765 -29.78 1.92 -28.26
CA THR A 765 -30.95 1.08 -28.53
C THR A 765 -32.14 1.51 -27.67
N ASP A 766 -33.24 0.76 -27.71
CA ASP A 766 -34.40 1.00 -26.85
C ASP A 766 -34.12 0.71 -25.37
N THR A 767 -33.04 -0.02 -25.03
CA THR A 767 -32.77 -0.49 -23.65
C THR A 767 -31.37 -0.13 -23.16
N TYR A 768 -30.41 0.04 -24.07
CA TYR A 768 -29.00 0.31 -23.76
C TYR A 768 -28.53 1.58 -24.47
N HIS A 769 -27.89 2.45 -23.72
CA HIS A 769 -27.33 3.72 -24.16
C HIS A 769 -25.82 3.68 -24.04
N TYR A 770 -25.10 4.18 -25.05
CA TYR A 770 -23.64 4.03 -25.14
C TYR A 770 -22.92 5.37 -25.23
N GLY A 771 -21.68 5.41 -24.77
CA GLY A 771 -20.78 6.56 -24.96
C GLY A 771 -21.37 7.88 -24.45
N LEU A 772 -21.32 8.92 -25.28
CA LEU A 772 -21.85 10.25 -24.92
C LEU A 772 -23.37 10.23 -24.66
N ASP A 773 -24.13 9.42 -25.42
CA ASP A 773 -25.57 9.25 -25.22
C ASP A 773 -25.87 8.54 -23.88
N ALA A 774 -24.97 7.68 -23.40
CA ALA A 774 -25.12 7.03 -22.09
C ALA A 774 -25.11 8.04 -20.95
N TYR A 775 -24.24 9.05 -20.99
CA TYR A 775 -24.27 10.14 -20.00
C TYR A 775 -25.58 10.93 -20.08
N ASP A 776 -26.07 11.18 -21.29
CA ASP A 776 -27.34 11.90 -21.50
C ASP A 776 -28.52 11.12 -20.94
N HIS A 777 -28.57 9.81 -21.18
CA HIS A 777 -29.60 8.93 -20.62
C HIS A 777 -29.46 8.77 -19.10
N TRP A 778 -28.24 8.64 -18.59
CA TRP A 778 -27.96 8.58 -17.15
C TRP A 778 -28.54 9.81 -16.43
N MET A 779 -28.32 11.00 -16.99
CA MET A 779 -28.93 12.23 -16.49
C MET A 779 -30.46 12.21 -16.56
N VAL A 780 -31.06 11.59 -17.58
CA VAL A 780 -32.53 11.47 -17.72
C VAL A 780 -33.11 10.57 -16.64
N GLU A 781 -32.53 9.39 -16.39
CA GLU A 781 -33.01 8.47 -15.36
C GLU A 781 -32.85 9.06 -13.95
N LEU A 782 -31.71 9.70 -13.68
CA LEU A 782 -31.48 10.45 -12.44
C LEU A 782 -32.50 11.60 -12.29
N THR A 783 -32.71 12.41 -13.33
CA THR A 783 -33.69 13.53 -13.28
C THR A 783 -35.11 13.03 -13.04
N ALA A 784 -35.42 11.82 -13.51
CA ALA A 784 -36.73 11.22 -13.34
C ALA A 784 -36.89 10.42 -12.05
N GLY A 785 -35.84 10.26 -11.25
CA GLY A 785 -35.84 9.44 -10.03
C GLY A 785 -36.13 7.96 -10.31
N ARG A 786 -35.78 7.47 -11.50
CA ARG A 786 -36.02 6.07 -11.90
C ARG A 786 -34.71 5.29 -11.85
N VAL A 787 -33.97 5.34 -10.75
CA VAL A 787 -32.61 4.79 -10.69
C VAL A 787 -32.56 3.60 -9.74
N ASP A 788 -31.93 2.52 -10.20
CA ASP A 788 -31.55 1.37 -9.39
C ASP A 788 -30.30 1.72 -8.56
N GLY A 789 -30.38 1.58 -7.23
CA GLY A 789 -29.33 1.98 -6.30
C GLY A 789 -28.03 1.22 -6.51
N PHE A 790 -28.13 -0.11 -6.58
CA PHE A 790 -26.97 -0.96 -6.86
C PHE A 790 -26.42 -0.73 -8.28
N GLY A 791 -27.30 -0.55 -9.26
CA GLY A 791 -26.91 -0.27 -10.65
C GLY A 791 -26.18 1.07 -10.81
N GLN A 792 -26.66 2.12 -10.13
CA GLN A 792 -26.01 3.42 -10.06
C GLN A 792 -24.60 3.33 -9.47
N ALA A 793 -24.47 2.64 -8.32
CA ALA A 793 -23.19 2.43 -7.64
C ALA A 793 -22.17 1.74 -8.55
N LEU A 794 -22.57 0.60 -9.12
CA LEU A 794 -21.73 -0.19 -10.01
C LEU A 794 -21.33 0.58 -11.27
N THR A 795 -22.27 1.35 -11.85
CA THR A 795 -22.02 2.16 -13.04
C THR A 795 -21.00 3.27 -12.74
N ALA A 796 -21.14 3.97 -11.62
CA ALA A 796 -20.22 5.04 -11.24
C ALA A 796 -18.80 4.52 -10.98
N ASP A 797 -18.65 3.44 -10.23
CA ASP A 797 -17.34 2.84 -9.93
C ASP A 797 -16.66 2.29 -11.19
N LEU A 798 -17.41 1.61 -12.06
CA LEU A 798 -16.86 1.02 -13.28
C LEU A 798 -16.32 2.08 -14.25
N VAL A 799 -17.07 3.17 -14.45
CA VAL A 799 -16.65 4.23 -15.38
C VAL A 799 -15.47 5.01 -14.80
N PHE A 800 -15.49 5.26 -13.49
CA PHE A 800 -14.36 5.84 -12.77
C PHE A 800 -13.07 5.02 -12.98
N GLU A 801 -13.12 3.70 -12.78
CA GLU A 801 -11.98 2.80 -12.97
C GLU A 801 -11.48 2.85 -14.42
N ARG A 802 -12.40 2.69 -15.38
CA ARG A 802 -12.10 2.65 -16.82
C ARG A 802 -11.41 3.93 -17.30
N ARG A 803 -11.90 5.10 -16.89
CA ARG A 803 -11.34 6.39 -17.30
C ARG A 803 -10.00 6.68 -16.65
N THR A 804 -9.76 6.18 -15.44
CA THR A 804 -8.43 6.24 -14.82
C THR A 804 -7.39 5.44 -15.64
N MET A 805 -7.75 4.23 -16.07
CA MET A 805 -6.87 3.39 -16.90
C MET A 805 -6.69 3.94 -18.32
N ALA A 806 -7.72 4.56 -18.88
CA ALA A 806 -7.66 5.22 -20.19
C ALA A 806 -6.58 6.31 -20.22
N ALA A 807 -6.54 7.17 -19.20
CA ALA A 807 -5.58 8.25 -19.11
C ALA A 807 -4.12 7.75 -19.10
N GLU A 808 -3.82 6.74 -18.27
CA GLU A 808 -2.49 6.14 -18.19
C GLU A 808 -2.09 5.43 -19.49
N TYR A 809 -3.01 4.69 -20.11
CA TYR A 809 -2.76 4.02 -21.38
C TYR A 809 -2.38 5.01 -22.49
N LEU A 810 -3.10 6.13 -22.60
CA LEU A 810 -2.81 7.15 -23.60
C LEU A 810 -1.46 7.83 -23.35
N ARG A 811 -1.08 8.09 -22.10
CA ARG A 811 0.26 8.61 -21.75
C ARG A 811 1.36 7.63 -22.14
N GLU A 812 1.14 6.33 -21.93
CA GLU A 812 2.08 5.29 -22.35
C GLU A 812 2.20 5.25 -23.88
N ALA A 813 1.07 5.31 -24.60
CA ALA A 813 1.02 5.22 -26.05
C ALA A 813 1.60 6.46 -26.75
N ALA A 814 1.44 7.66 -26.17
CA ALA A 814 1.75 8.93 -26.82
C ALA A 814 3.17 9.04 -27.41
N PRO A 815 4.26 8.67 -26.70
CA PRO A 815 5.64 8.76 -27.23
C PRO A 815 5.91 7.89 -28.46
N ARG A 816 5.02 6.94 -28.78
CA ARG A 816 5.13 6.05 -29.94
C ARG A 816 4.70 6.71 -31.25
N PHE A 817 4.08 7.89 -31.16
CA PHE A 817 3.57 8.63 -32.31
C PHE A 817 4.35 9.94 -32.55
N PRO A 818 4.23 10.55 -33.74
CA PRO A 818 4.76 11.89 -34.00
C PRO A 818 4.23 12.94 -33.01
N GLN A 819 4.98 14.02 -32.83
CA GLN A 819 4.74 15.04 -31.80
C GLN A 819 3.29 15.58 -31.77
N GLN A 820 2.66 15.78 -32.93
CA GLN A 820 1.29 16.31 -33.02
C GLN A 820 0.27 15.32 -32.47
N VAL A 821 0.34 14.05 -32.90
CA VAL A 821 -0.49 12.97 -32.37
C VAL A 821 -0.23 12.76 -30.89
N SER A 822 1.04 12.71 -30.47
CA SER A 822 1.43 12.57 -29.07
C SER A 822 0.81 13.67 -28.20
N ALA A 823 0.76 14.91 -28.67
CA ALA A 823 0.17 16.02 -27.91
C ALA A 823 -1.34 15.82 -27.70
N GLU A 824 -2.06 15.38 -28.73
CA GLU A 824 -3.49 15.13 -28.62
C GLU A 824 -3.83 13.92 -27.74
N LEU A 825 -3.01 12.86 -27.76
CA LEU A 825 -3.18 11.72 -26.83
C LEU A 825 -2.95 12.13 -25.37
N LEU A 826 -1.95 12.97 -25.10
CA LEU A 826 -1.71 13.52 -23.75
C LEU A 826 -2.85 14.45 -23.31
N ARG A 827 -3.39 15.25 -24.23
CA ARG A 827 -4.54 16.13 -23.97
C ARG A 827 -5.81 15.33 -23.70
N ALA A 828 -6.08 14.26 -24.45
CA ALA A 828 -7.16 13.33 -24.15
C ALA A 828 -6.99 12.70 -22.76
N GLY A 829 -5.77 12.24 -22.42
CA GLY A 829 -5.47 11.72 -21.08
C GLY A 829 -5.70 12.73 -19.96
N GLN A 830 -5.40 14.02 -20.18
CA GLN A 830 -5.70 15.08 -19.22
C GLN A 830 -7.21 15.27 -19.03
N TYR A 831 -8.01 15.25 -20.11
CA TYR A 831 -9.46 15.34 -19.98
C TYR A 831 -10.07 14.14 -19.28
N TYR A 832 -9.51 12.94 -19.46
CA TYR A 832 -9.89 11.79 -18.65
C TYR A 832 -9.54 12.00 -17.17
N ASP A 833 -8.39 12.59 -16.79
CA ASP A 833 -8.15 12.94 -15.37
C ASP A 833 -9.21 13.92 -14.83
N GLU A 834 -9.58 14.93 -15.63
CA GLU A 834 -10.59 15.93 -15.26
C GLU A 834 -11.98 15.31 -15.12
N GLU A 835 -12.34 14.37 -16.00
CA GLU A 835 -13.57 13.57 -15.91
C GLU A 835 -13.60 12.76 -14.61
N VAL A 836 -12.49 12.09 -14.31
CA VAL A 836 -12.36 11.18 -13.18
C VAL A 836 -12.53 11.91 -11.85
N VAL A 837 -12.24 13.22 -11.75
CA VAL A 837 -12.61 14.05 -10.58
C VAL A 837 -14.12 14.02 -10.35
N SER A 838 -14.92 14.21 -11.40
CA SER A 838 -16.38 14.23 -11.30
C SER A 838 -16.97 12.84 -11.09
N LEU A 839 -16.39 11.79 -11.68
CA LEU A 839 -16.82 10.40 -11.53
C LEU A 839 -16.45 9.80 -10.17
N THR A 840 -15.29 10.16 -9.67
CA THR A 840 -14.90 9.93 -8.28
C THR A 840 -15.96 10.54 -7.37
N THR A 841 -16.35 11.78 -7.69
CA THR A 841 -17.48 12.48 -7.09
C THR A 841 -18.82 12.08 -7.64
N LEU A 842 -18.97 10.95 -8.34
CA LEU A 842 -20.24 10.27 -8.58
C LEU A 842 -20.36 8.91 -7.86
N ALA A 843 -19.24 8.18 -7.74
CA ALA A 843 -19.04 6.93 -7.01
C ALA A 843 -19.37 6.93 -5.50
N SER A 844 -18.63 7.62 -4.62
CA SER A 844 -18.92 7.66 -3.17
C SER A 844 -20.26 8.29 -2.66
N MET A 845 -21.18 8.84 -3.49
CA MET A 845 -22.59 9.12 -3.05
C MET A 845 -23.45 7.89 -3.28
N THR A 846 -22.98 6.91 -4.05
CA THR A 846 -23.57 5.59 -4.21
C THR A 846 -22.48 4.53 -4.08
N PRO A 847 -21.87 4.32 -2.90
CA PRO A 847 -20.83 3.31 -2.73
C PRO A 847 -21.36 1.91 -3.02
N MET A 848 -20.53 1.06 -3.64
CA MET A 848 -20.81 -0.37 -3.78
C MET A 848 -21.13 -1.00 -2.42
N GLY A 849 -22.20 -1.80 -2.35
CA GLY A 849 -22.71 -2.38 -1.10
C GLY A 849 -23.71 -1.50 -0.33
N MET A 850 -23.75 -0.19 -0.60
CA MET A 850 -24.67 0.80 0.00
C MET A 850 -25.64 1.42 -1.02
N GLY A 851 -25.67 0.95 -2.28
CA GLY A 851 -26.48 1.56 -3.34
C GLY A 851 -27.97 1.74 -2.98
N ASP A 852 -28.54 0.80 -2.22
CA ASP A 852 -29.94 0.82 -1.78
C ASP A 852 -30.17 1.64 -0.49
N SER A 853 -29.12 2.07 0.21
CA SER A 853 -29.21 2.92 1.41
C SER A 853 -29.12 4.42 1.09
N VAL A 854 -28.80 4.77 -0.15
CA VAL A 854 -28.79 6.16 -0.63
C VAL A 854 -30.21 6.59 -0.95
N ASP A 855 -30.62 7.72 -0.40
CA ASP A 855 -31.91 8.33 -0.75
C ASP A 855 -31.86 8.88 -2.18
N LEU A 856 -32.12 8.00 -3.15
CA LEU A 856 -32.30 8.31 -4.57
C LEU A 856 -33.70 8.88 -4.85
N GLU A 857 -34.54 9.09 -3.82
CA GLU A 857 -35.78 9.84 -3.92
C GLU A 857 -35.59 11.33 -3.57
N ASP A 858 -34.45 11.70 -2.94
CA ASP A 858 -34.09 13.09 -2.63
C ASP A 858 -33.76 13.89 -3.91
N PRO A 859 -34.59 14.90 -4.26
CA PRO A 859 -34.35 15.74 -5.43
C PRO A 859 -33.03 16.51 -5.41
N GLU A 860 -32.45 16.80 -4.24
CA GLU A 860 -31.15 17.48 -4.11
C GLU A 860 -30.00 16.54 -4.49
N ASN A 861 -30.02 15.30 -4.00
CA ASN A 861 -29.04 14.27 -4.38
C ASN A 861 -29.10 13.96 -5.88
N LEU A 862 -30.29 13.74 -6.44
CA LEU A 862 -30.46 13.51 -7.88
C LEU A 862 -29.96 14.70 -8.71
N SER A 863 -30.27 15.94 -8.29
CA SER A 863 -29.80 17.15 -8.98
C SER A 863 -28.27 17.27 -8.94
N ARG A 864 -27.64 16.90 -7.82
CA ARG A 864 -26.19 16.89 -7.66
C ARG A 864 -25.55 15.81 -8.54
N MET A 865 -26.06 14.58 -8.52
CA MET A 865 -25.60 13.48 -9.39
C MET A 865 -25.71 13.87 -10.87
N VAL A 866 -26.83 14.48 -11.29
CA VAL A 866 -26.99 14.99 -12.67
C VAL A 866 -25.93 16.05 -13.01
N ALA A 867 -25.57 16.93 -12.08
CA ALA A 867 -24.52 17.93 -12.32
C ALA A 867 -23.12 17.28 -12.49
N LEU A 868 -22.83 16.23 -11.72
CA LEU A 868 -21.59 15.47 -11.78
C LEU A 868 -21.48 14.65 -13.07
N VAL A 869 -22.55 13.94 -13.45
CA VAL A 869 -22.65 13.25 -14.74
C VAL A 869 -22.48 14.24 -15.90
N ARG A 870 -23.07 15.43 -15.81
CA ARG A 870 -22.90 16.49 -16.82
C ARG A 870 -21.46 16.98 -16.92
N ALA A 871 -20.76 17.14 -15.79
CA ALA A 871 -19.36 17.55 -15.77
C ALA A 871 -18.47 16.46 -16.37
N ALA A 872 -18.68 15.19 -15.98
CA ALA A 872 -17.99 14.04 -16.55
C ALA A 872 -18.20 13.96 -18.07
N ARG A 873 -19.44 14.06 -18.54
CA ARG A 873 -19.78 14.11 -19.97
C ARG A 873 -19.04 15.22 -20.72
N ALA A 874 -18.93 16.41 -20.12
CA ALA A 874 -18.25 17.53 -20.76
C ALA A 874 -16.75 17.24 -20.96
N SER A 875 -16.10 16.61 -19.97
CA SER A 875 -14.71 16.16 -20.07
C SER A 875 -14.56 15.02 -21.08
N GLU A 876 -15.43 14.00 -21.05
CA GLU A 876 -15.49 12.92 -22.05
C GLU A 876 -15.57 13.50 -23.46
N GLU A 877 -16.45 14.48 -23.70
CA GLU A 877 -16.62 15.12 -25.01
C GLU A 877 -15.34 15.83 -25.48
N GLN A 878 -14.55 16.41 -24.57
CA GLN A 878 -13.25 16.99 -24.92
C GLN A 878 -12.18 15.92 -25.16
N ALA A 879 -12.18 14.83 -24.38
CA ALA A 879 -11.28 13.71 -24.59
C ALA A 879 -11.54 13.07 -25.96
N VAL A 880 -12.81 12.82 -26.30
CA VAL A 880 -13.26 12.31 -27.61
C VAL A 880 -12.82 13.24 -28.73
N ARG A 881 -13.01 14.56 -28.61
CA ARG A 881 -12.50 15.53 -29.61
C ARG A 881 -10.99 15.45 -29.80
N ALA A 882 -10.22 15.34 -28.71
CA ALA A 882 -8.77 15.21 -28.80
C ALA A 882 -8.36 13.88 -29.46
N LEU A 883 -9.09 12.78 -29.19
CA LEU A 883 -8.89 11.50 -29.88
C LEU A 883 -9.26 11.58 -31.38
N GLU A 884 -10.30 12.31 -31.75
CA GLU A 884 -10.65 12.59 -33.15
C GLU A 884 -9.52 13.36 -33.85
N GLU A 885 -9.00 14.42 -33.23
CA GLU A 885 -7.85 15.20 -33.72
C GLU A 885 -6.59 14.32 -33.86
N ALA A 886 -6.33 13.45 -32.88
CA ALA A 886 -5.22 12.49 -32.93
C ALA A 886 -5.36 11.53 -34.11
N LEU A 887 -6.55 10.93 -34.30
CA LEU A 887 -6.80 9.99 -35.40
C LEU A 887 -6.76 10.67 -36.77
N GLU A 888 -7.25 11.91 -36.89
CA GLU A 888 -7.10 12.71 -38.10
C GLU A 888 -5.63 12.93 -38.45
N GLU A 889 -4.80 13.28 -37.47
CA GLU A 889 -3.37 13.51 -37.70
C GLU A 889 -2.62 12.20 -37.99
N MET A 890 -3.03 11.07 -37.42
CA MET A 890 -2.53 9.75 -37.81
C MET A 890 -2.87 9.37 -39.26
N ASN A 891 -3.89 9.99 -39.86
CA ASN A 891 -4.34 9.72 -41.23
C ASN A 891 -3.73 10.67 -42.28
N ARG A 892 -3.07 11.75 -41.84
CA ARG A 892 -2.35 12.70 -42.71
C ARG A 892 -0.96 12.18 -43.05
#